data_AF-A0A2P7TAG0-F1
#
_entry.id   AF-A0A2P7TAG0-F1
#
_cell.length_a   1.000
_cell.length_b   1.000
_cell.length_c   1.000
_cell.angle_alpha   90.00
_cell.angle_beta   90.00
_cell.angle_gamma   90.00
#
_symmetry.space_group_name_H-M   'P 1'
#
loop_
_entity.id
_entity.type
_entity.pdbx_description
1 polymer ?
#
loop_
_entity_poly.entity_id
_entity_poly.type
_entity_poly.pdbx_seq_one_letter_code
_entity_poly.pdbx_strand_id
1 'polypeptide(L)'
;MVLNDRYEYNPATDLLGKGGLAEVFKAYDKQTGRYVAIKKFTATDETLKYSLKNEFQKSLHLAHDNLVRAYDFFTVVRTFADGETHETQYGVMELIEGGDLNQYLQSNPPNEELLQMVKGILHGLHYLHTPNTSTDKGIIIHRDIKPGNILIYRNKQGQPIPKITDFNIAKEAATTTEHSQSMVGTYEYMAPEQLNPKKYGIDGKLQPNADLWALGVILYDYFNKDGASLFGKRAHGDSEGHIISNILDKPIPANAIKKLPAPFNGIIARCLVRPAQNRIESAQDLLNYLASLEETTLPVSPPPMPAPPAPIFKQPMLRNALLLACLLLLLLGLGYMVRKAIIDVPPTTKQTDYLALARNRFEEKNWQLAIVNADSVLATTPNQPEALLLKQQATDSLNQAIPVPTPPPGEDAYNKLIDEGNNLFVRENYAQAKAKYEAALILKPDDKVAAGNIKKCTDALNTAKNGTKTPSPLKEEPQTKQEQPNPNSSSSQGGTKPSSLPSQGGANSSSGDISGKDIFASQMVFVQGGTFTMGCTPERDGDCEDDEKPAHKVTVSNFYISKYEVTQAQWQAIMGSNPSKFKGCPQCPVESVSWDDIQEFLQKLNAQTGKNYRLPTEAEWEYAARGGNKTNGYKYAGSNDIDRVAWYEDNSSDRTHSVGQKSLNELGLYDMSGNVWEWCSDWYDYDKEYYTNSPDRNPKGPASGTYRVLRGGCWYINPRYCRTAYRSSNTPGYRHYYCGFRVLVSP
;
A
#
# COMPACT_ATOMS: atom_id res chain seq x y z
N MET A 1 24.04 -28.80 -15.16
CA MET A 1 23.97 -28.29 -13.76
C MET A 1 22.57 -28.55 -13.25
N VAL A 2 22.41 -28.94 -11.99
CA VAL A 2 21.09 -29.11 -11.37
C VAL A 2 20.93 -28.05 -10.28
N LEU A 3 19.89 -27.23 -10.38
CA LEU A 3 19.52 -26.23 -9.37
C LEU A 3 18.40 -26.76 -8.49
N ASN A 4 18.58 -26.58 -7.18
CA ASN A 4 17.60 -26.94 -6.15
C ASN A 4 17.10 -28.39 -6.29
N ASP A 5 18.01 -29.30 -6.68
CA ASP A 5 17.75 -30.71 -6.99
C ASP A 5 16.62 -31.00 -7.99
N ARG A 6 16.12 -29.98 -8.69
CA ARG A 6 14.90 -30.05 -9.50
C ARG A 6 15.12 -29.60 -10.93
N TYR A 7 15.79 -28.47 -11.13
CA TYR A 7 15.90 -27.85 -12.44
C TYR A 7 17.23 -28.16 -13.10
N GLU A 8 17.20 -28.87 -14.21
CA GLU A 8 18.39 -29.26 -14.94
C GLU A 8 18.59 -28.35 -16.15
N TYR A 9 19.78 -27.74 -16.26
CA TYR A 9 20.16 -26.98 -17.45
C TYR A 9 21.68 -26.95 -17.63
N ASN A 10 22.11 -26.68 -18.86
CA ASN A 10 23.48 -26.46 -19.25
C ASN A 10 23.74 -24.95 -19.48
N PRO A 11 24.50 -24.27 -18.60
CA PRO A 11 24.79 -22.84 -18.74
C PRO A 11 25.47 -22.45 -20.06
N ALA A 12 26.15 -23.39 -20.74
CA ALA A 12 26.85 -23.12 -21.99
C ALA A 12 25.94 -23.17 -23.24
N THR A 13 24.90 -24.02 -23.22
CA THR A 13 24.06 -24.27 -24.42
C THR A 13 22.64 -23.77 -24.27
N ASP A 14 22.15 -23.61 -23.04
CA ASP A 14 20.73 -23.38 -22.79
C ASP A 14 20.40 -21.90 -22.51
N LEU A 15 21.34 -20.99 -22.80
CA LEU A 15 21.10 -19.55 -22.67
C LEU A 15 20.09 -19.08 -23.72
N LEU A 16 18.96 -18.54 -23.27
CA LEU A 16 17.91 -17.98 -24.11
C LEU A 16 18.10 -16.48 -24.34
N GLY A 17 18.64 -15.76 -23.34
CA GLY A 17 18.86 -14.33 -23.43
C GLY A 17 19.64 -13.79 -22.24
N LYS A 18 20.32 -12.65 -22.46
CA LYS A 18 21.09 -11.96 -21.43
C LYS A 18 20.77 -10.47 -21.44
N GLY A 19 20.33 -9.95 -20.30
CA GLY A 19 20.10 -8.53 -20.06
C GLY A 19 21.10 -7.95 -19.07
N GLY A 20 20.97 -6.66 -18.77
CA GLY A 20 21.87 -5.96 -17.84
C GLY A 20 21.77 -6.42 -16.37
N LEU A 21 20.65 -7.04 -15.98
CA LEU A 21 20.36 -7.44 -14.60
C LEU A 21 20.06 -8.94 -14.43
N ALA A 22 19.99 -9.71 -15.52
CA ALA A 22 19.66 -11.12 -15.47
C ALA A 22 20.09 -11.90 -16.73
N GLU A 23 20.28 -13.20 -16.56
CA GLU A 23 20.48 -14.20 -17.61
C GLU A 23 19.30 -15.18 -17.60
N VAL A 24 18.73 -15.51 -18.76
CA VAL A 24 17.58 -16.42 -18.86
C VAL A 24 18.01 -17.70 -19.56
N PHE A 25 17.72 -18.84 -18.96
CA PHE A 25 18.09 -20.17 -19.45
C PHE A 25 16.86 -21.05 -19.66
N LYS A 26 16.91 -21.94 -20.65
CA LYS A 26 15.99 -23.07 -20.76
C LYS A 26 16.42 -24.11 -19.72
N ALA A 27 15.48 -24.68 -18.98
CA ALA A 27 15.75 -25.73 -18.00
C ALA A 27 14.66 -26.80 -18.04
N TYR A 28 15.03 -28.03 -17.72
CA TYR A 28 14.10 -29.14 -17.55
C TYR A 28 13.70 -29.25 -16.07
N ASP A 29 12.42 -29.10 -15.76
CA ASP A 29 11.87 -29.34 -14.43
C ASP A 29 11.59 -30.83 -14.24
N LYS A 30 12.48 -31.51 -13.50
CA LYS A 30 12.40 -32.96 -13.26
C LYS A 30 11.15 -33.39 -12.49
N GLN A 31 10.53 -32.50 -11.71
CA GLN A 31 9.33 -32.85 -10.94
C GLN A 31 8.06 -32.80 -11.79
N THR A 32 7.95 -31.80 -12.67
CA THR A 32 6.74 -31.64 -13.51
C THR A 32 6.90 -32.25 -14.90
N GLY A 33 8.11 -32.67 -15.29
CA GLY A 33 8.39 -33.32 -16.57
C GLY A 33 8.34 -32.38 -17.78
N ARG A 34 8.51 -31.07 -17.58
CA ARG A 34 8.39 -30.05 -18.64
C ARG A 34 9.58 -29.10 -18.66
N TYR A 35 9.80 -28.47 -19.82
CA TYR A 35 10.75 -27.38 -19.92
C TYR A 35 10.16 -26.07 -19.38
N VAL A 36 11.01 -25.29 -18.71
CA VAL A 36 10.73 -23.98 -18.11
C VAL A 36 11.83 -22.99 -18.48
N ALA A 37 11.57 -21.69 -18.32
CA ALA A 37 12.59 -20.66 -18.37
C ALA A 37 13.04 -20.30 -16.94
N ILE A 38 14.35 -20.21 -16.73
CA ILE A 38 14.97 -19.81 -15.46
C ILE A 38 15.68 -18.50 -15.67
N LYS A 39 15.20 -17.46 -15.00
CA LYS A 39 15.83 -16.14 -14.94
C LYS A 39 16.74 -16.09 -13.71
N LYS A 40 18.05 -16.10 -13.96
CA LYS A 40 19.11 -15.94 -12.97
C LYS A 40 19.42 -14.45 -12.84
N PHE A 41 19.18 -13.87 -11.68
CA PHE A 41 19.46 -12.46 -11.42
C PHE A 41 20.95 -12.27 -11.08
N THR A 42 21.56 -11.24 -11.67
CA THR A 42 22.99 -10.94 -11.50
C THR A 42 23.25 -9.74 -10.58
N ALA A 43 22.22 -9.26 -9.88
CA ALA A 43 22.32 -8.15 -8.95
C ALA A 43 23.26 -8.47 -7.78
N THR A 44 24.18 -7.57 -7.46
CA THR A 44 25.10 -7.67 -6.32
C THR A 44 24.64 -6.86 -5.12
N ASP A 45 23.83 -5.82 -5.35
CA ASP A 45 23.28 -4.94 -4.31
C ASP A 45 22.13 -5.61 -3.54
N GLU A 46 22.21 -5.63 -2.20
CA GLU A 46 21.22 -6.28 -1.33
C GLU A 46 19.82 -5.65 -1.41
N THR A 47 19.73 -4.33 -1.59
CA THR A 47 18.47 -3.61 -1.74
C THR A 47 17.80 -4.00 -3.05
N LEU A 48 18.58 -4.09 -4.14
CA LEU A 48 18.09 -4.54 -5.44
C LEU A 48 17.65 -6.02 -5.40
N LYS A 49 18.40 -6.88 -4.70
CA LYS A 49 17.99 -8.30 -4.48
C LYS A 49 16.66 -8.41 -3.73
N TYR A 50 16.43 -7.61 -2.70
CA TYR A 50 15.15 -7.62 -1.97
C TYR A 50 13.99 -7.14 -2.86
N SER A 51 14.25 -6.08 -3.64
CA SER A 51 13.32 -5.51 -4.60
C SER A 51 12.88 -6.52 -5.68
N LEU A 52 13.84 -7.25 -6.26
CA LEU A 52 13.61 -8.29 -7.27
C LEU A 52 12.79 -9.47 -6.73
N LYS A 53 13.06 -9.89 -5.49
CA LYS A 53 12.28 -10.92 -4.82
C LYS A 53 10.81 -10.52 -4.67
N ASN A 54 10.56 -9.30 -4.19
CA ASN A 54 9.19 -8.78 -4.03
C ASN A 54 8.47 -8.64 -5.39
N GLU A 55 9.18 -8.17 -6.42
CA GLU A 55 8.66 -8.09 -7.80
C GLU A 55 8.21 -9.46 -8.32
N PHE A 56 9.08 -10.46 -8.23
CA PHE A 56 8.78 -11.79 -8.75
C PHE A 56 7.71 -12.51 -7.91
N GLN A 57 7.67 -12.30 -6.60
CA GLN A 57 6.62 -12.89 -5.75
C GLN A 57 5.22 -12.38 -6.11
N LYS A 58 5.08 -11.12 -6.53
CA LYS A 58 3.82 -10.59 -7.05
C LYS A 58 3.39 -11.27 -8.34
N SER A 59 4.33 -11.66 -9.20
CA SER A 59 4.03 -12.33 -10.47
C SER A 59 3.57 -13.78 -10.31
N LEU A 60 3.93 -14.46 -9.21
CA LEU A 60 3.51 -15.86 -8.92
C LEU A 60 1.98 -16.03 -8.87
N HIS A 61 1.26 -14.98 -8.49
CA HIS A 61 -0.20 -15.01 -8.34
C HIS A 61 -0.94 -14.45 -9.57
N LEU A 62 -0.20 -14.03 -10.60
CA LEU A 62 -0.80 -13.52 -11.84
C LEU A 62 -1.14 -14.69 -12.76
N ALA A 63 -2.39 -14.75 -13.19
CA ALA A 63 -2.89 -15.77 -14.10
C ALA A 63 -3.74 -15.11 -15.19
N HIS A 64 -3.17 -15.01 -16.39
CA HIS A 64 -3.84 -14.44 -17.56
C HIS A 64 -3.15 -14.93 -18.84
N ASP A 65 -3.92 -15.16 -19.91
CA ASP A 65 -3.41 -15.75 -21.16
C ASP A 65 -2.36 -14.88 -21.85
N ASN A 66 -2.46 -13.56 -21.69
CA ASN A 66 -1.53 -12.57 -22.22
C ASN A 66 -0.40 -12.16 -21.26
N LEU A 67 -0.18 -12.90 -20.18
CA LEU A 67 0.97 -12.72 -19.28
C LEU A 67 1.81 -14.00 -19.26
N VAL A 68 3.13 -13.85 -19.09
CA VAL A 68 4.02 -14.98 -18.81
C VAL A 68 3.74 -15.47 -17.39
N ARG A 69 3.47 -16.77 -17.24
CA ARG A 69 3.19 -17.34 -15.93
C ARG A 69 4.48 -17.61 -15.15
N ALA A 70 4.59 -17.04 -13.95
CA ALA A 70 5.62 -17.41 -13.00
C ALA A 70 5.21 -18.69 -12.25
N TYR A 71 6.19 -19.54 -11.93
CA TYR A 71 5.97 -20.81 -11.26
C TYR A 71 6.64 -20.89 -9.90
N ASP A 72 7.84 -20.36 -9.77
CA ASP A 72 8.64 -20.49 -8.56
C ASP A 72 9.68 -19.37 -8.47
N PHE A 73 10.14 -19.06 -7.25
CA PHE A 73 11.24 -18.15 -6.99
C PHE A 73 12.05 -18.67 -5.82
N PHE A 74 13.36 -18.82 -6.00
CA PHE A 74 14.23 -19.32 -4.96
C PHE A 74 15.62 -18.69 -5.03
N THR A 75 16.34 -18.87 -3.93
CA THR A 75 17.69 -18.38 -3.74
C THR A 75 18.64 -19.56 -3.60
N VAL A 76 19.80 -19.49 -4.26
CA VAL A 76 20.92 -20.41 -4.03
C VAL A 76 22.08 -19.65 -3.42
N VAL A 77 22.51 -20.08 -2.24
CA VAL A 77 23.70 -19.58 -1.56
C VAL A 77 24.87 -20.53 -1.85
N ARG A 78 25.99 -20.00 -2.34
CA ARG A 78 27.23 -20.75 -2.52
C ARG A 78 28.30 -20.20 -1.61
N THR A 79 28.94 -21.08 -0.84
CA THR A 79 30.11 -20.72 -0.02
C THR A 79 31.37 -21.09 -0.78
N PHE A 80 32.28 -20.14 -0.98
CA PHE A 80 33.57 -20.34 -1.62
C PHE A 80 34.62 -20.81 -0.60
N ALA A 81 35.76 -21.28 -1.10
CA ALA A 81 36.81 -21.90 -0.27
C ALA A 81 37.46 -20.93 0.73
N ASP A 82 37.32 -19.63 0.52
CA ASP A 82 37.73 -18.54 1.41
C ASP A 82 36.69 -18.21 2.50
N GLY A 83 35.53 -18.87 2.48
CA GLY A 83 34.42 -18.62 3.40
C GLY A 83 33.43 -17.56 2.93
N GLU A 84 33.64 -16.93 1.77
CA GLU A 84 32.69 -15.96 1.21
C GLU A 84 31.42 -16.66 0.71
N THR A 85 30.25 -16.11 1.06
CA THR A 85 28.96 -16.63 0.61
C THR A 85 28.35 -15.74 -0.47
N HIS A 86 28.10 -16.27 -1.65
CA HIS A 86 27.36 -15.56 -2.70
C HIS A 86 25.93 -16.07 -2.80
N GLU A 87 24.99 -15.15 -2.64
CA GLU A 87 23.57 -15.38 -2.87
C GLU A 87 23.20 -15.05 -4.32
N THR A 88 22.66 -16.04 -5.04
CA THR A 88 22.09 -15.87 -6.39
C THR A 88 20.61 -16.19 -6.38
N GLN A 89 19.78 -15.29 -6.91
CA GLN A 89 18.34 -15.45 -7.00
C GLN A 89 17.91 -15.99 -8.37
N TYR A 90 16.88 -16.82 -8.38
CA TYR A 90 16.35 -17.49 -9.56
C TYR A 90 14.82 -17.38 -9.59
N GLY A 91 14.28 -16.86 -10.69
CA GLY A 91 12.85 -16.90 -11.00
C GLY A 91 12.57 -17.96 -12.06
N VAL A 92 11.58 -18.81 -11.83
CA VAL A 92 11.14 -19.87 -12.75
C VAL A 92 9.82 -19.46 -13.38
N MET A 93 9.74 -19.52 -14.71
CA MET A 93 8.58 -19.09 -15.47
C MET A 93 8.30 -20.01 -16.66
N GLU A 94 7.13 -19.80 -17.25
CA GLU A 94 6.71 -20.39 -18.51
C GLU A 94 7.76 -20.17 -19.60
N LEU A 95 8.18 -21.25 -20.25
CA LEU A 95 9.06 -21.18 -21.41
C LEU A 95 8.24 -20.78 -22.64
N ILE A 96 8.58 -19.64 -23.26
CA ILE A 96 7.97 -19.17 -24.50
C ILE A 96 9.00 -19.25 -25.63
N GLU A 97 8.75 -20.11 -26.62
CA GLU A 97 9.75 -20.41 -27.67
C GLU A 97 9.59 -19.57 -28.95
N GLY A 98 8.51 -18.78 -29.08
CA GLY A 98 8.22 -18.04 -30.31
C GLY A 98 8.93 -16.69 -30.47
N GLY A 99 9.95 -16.42 -29.65
CA GLY A 99 10.71 -15.17 -29.67
C GLY A 99 9.98 -14.00 -29.00
N ASP A 100 10.47 -12.78 -29.25
CA ASP A 100 9.91 -11.53 -28.74
C ASP A 100 9.18 -10.72 -29.82
N LEU A 101 8.49 -9.65 -29.42
CA LEU A 101 7.77 -8.79 -30.34
C LEU A 101 8.70 -8.04 -31.29
N ASN A 102 9.97 -7.77 -30.95
CA ASN A 102 10.91 -7.17 -31.91
C ASN A 102 11.08 -8.09 -33.13
N GLN A 103 11.35 -9.37 -32.89
CA GLN A 103 11.55 -10.38 -33.94
C GLN A 103 10.27 -10.58 -34.75
N TYR A 104 9.12 -10.65 -34.08
CA TYR A 104 7.83 -10.79 -34.75
C TYR A 104 7.49 -9.59 -35.63
N LEU A 105 7.74 -8.36 -35.17
CA LEU A 105 7.49 -7.17 -35.98
C LEU A 105 8.44 -7.06 -37.18
N GLN A 106 9.63 -7.66 -37.14
CA GLN A 106 10.53 -7.73 -38.30
C GLN A 106 9.97 -8.61 -39.42
N SER A 107 9.09 -9.56 -39.13
CA SER A 107 8.46 -10.39 -40.16
C SER A 107 7.35 -9.68 -40.95
N ASN A 108 7.09 -8.39 -40.67
CA ASN A 108 6.02 -7.59 -41.29
C ASN A 108 4.65 -8.31 -41.27
N PRO A 109 4.11 -8.61 -40.07
CA PRO A 109 2.84 -9.32 -39.96
C PRO A 109 1.71 -8.55 -40.66
N PRO A 110 0.72 -9.27 -41.22
CA PRO A 110 -0.51 -8.66 -41.73
C PRO A 110 -1.19 -7.80 -40.67
N ASN A 111 -1.82 -6.70 -41.09
CA ASN A 111 -2.47 -5.75 -40.19
C ASN A 111 -3.53 -6.41 -39.29
N GLU A 112 -4.25 -7.41 -39.77
CA GLU A 112 -5.22 -8.16 -38.97
C GLU A 112 -4.56 -8.91 -37.82
N GLU A 113 -3.47 -9.63 -38.09
CA GLU A 113 -2.71 -10.38 -37.09
C GLU A 113 -2.02 -9.43 -36.09
N LEU A 114 -1.49 -8.30 -36.58
CA LEU A 114 -0.94 -7.24 -35.73
C LEU A 114 -2.03 -6.65 -34.82
N LEU A 115 -3.24 -6.44 -35.32
CA LEU A 115 -4.35 -5.93 -34.52
C LEU A 115 -4.73 -6.92 -33.41
N GLN A 116 -4.74 -8.23 -33.70
CA GLN A 116 -4.93 -9.25 -32.68
C GLN A 116 -3.81 -9.23 -31.63
N MET A 117 -2.55 -8.97 -32.02
CA MET A 117 -1.46 -8.76 -31.05
C MET A 117 -1.72 -7.54 -30.17
N VAL A 118 -2.14 -6.42 -30.76
CA VAL A 118 -2.47 -5.23 -29.98
C VAL A 118 -3.60 -5.51 -28.99
N LYS A 119 -4.66 -6.20 -29.40
CA LYS A 119 -5.76 -6.60 -28.49
C LYS A 119 -5.27 -7.49 -27.35
N GLY A 120 -4.43 -8.49 -27.63
CA GLY A 120 -3.86 -9.35 -26.59
C GLY A 120 -3.01 -8.57 -25.58
N ILE A 121 -2.18 -7.63 -26.05
CA ILE A 121 -1.40 -6.74 -25.17
C ILE A 121 -2.35 -5.91 -24.29
N LEU A 122 -3.42 -5.35 -24.88
CA LEU A 122 -4.40 -4.56 -24.13
C LEU A 122 -5.17 -5.39 -23.10
N HIS A 123 -5.52 -6.65 -23.39
CA HIS A 123 -6.12 -7.54 -22.39
C HIS A 123 -5.15 -7.82 -21.23
N GLY A 124 -3.87 -8.07 -21.51
CA GLY A 124 -2.85 -8.23 -20.47
C GLY A 124 -2.68 -6.97 -19.61
N LEU A 125 -2.61 -5.79 -20.24
CA LEU A 125 -2.52 -4.50 -19.54
C LEU A 125 -3.79 -4.22 -18.72
N HIS A 126 -4.97 -4.44 -19.28
CA HIS A 126 -6.24 -4.28 -18.55
C HIS A 126 -6.26 -5.15 -17.30
N TYR A 127 -5.82 -6.42 -17.39
CA TYR A 127 -5.71 -7.30 -16.24
C TYR A 127 -4.74 -6.75 -15.18
N LEU A 128 -3.57 -6.23 -15.57
CA LEU A 128 -2.61 -5.64 -14.63
C LEU A 128 -3.16 -4.38 -13.97
N HIS A 129 -3.82 -3.51 -14.75
CA HIS A 129 -4.33 -2.20 -14.34
C HIS A 129 -5.60 -2.28 -13.51
N THR A 130 -6.34 -3.40 -13.57
CA THR A 130 -7.59 -3.58 -12.83
C THR A 130 -7.33 -4.24 -11.49
N PRO A 131 -7.73 -3.63 -10.35
CA PRO A 131 -7.58 -4.27 -9.05
C PRO A 131 -8.47 -5.51 -8.97
N ASN A 132 -7.99 -6.56 -8.30
CA ASN A 132 -8.78 -7.76 -8.03
C ASN A 132 -8.95 -7.90 -6.51
N THR A 133 -10.19 -7.72 -6.04
CA THR A 133 -10.55 -7.77 -4.62
C THR A 133 -10.53 -9.18 -4.04
N SER A 134 -10.49 -10.21 -4.88
CA SER A 134 -10.40 -11.62 -4.45
C SER A 134 -8.96 -12.10 -4.29
N THR A 135 -7.97 -11.36 -4.81
CA THR A 135 -6.55 -11.76 -4.79
C THR A 135 -5.60 -10.67 -4.27
N ASP A 136 -6.12 -9.56 -3.76
CA ASP A 136 -5.35 -8.38 -3.28
C ASP A 136 -4.28 -7.86 -4.26
N LYS A 137 -4.41 -8.19 -5.56
CA LYS A 137 -3.43 -7.87 -6.62
C LYS A 137 -3.12 -6.37 -6.74
N GLY A 138 -4.09 -5.53 -6.35
CA GLY A 138 -4.03 -4.09 -6.57
C GLY A 138 -3.87 -3.72 -8.05
N ILE A 139 -3.55 -2.44 -8.28
CA ILE A 139 -3.19 -1.91 -9.60
C ILE A 139 -1.69 -2.11 -9.81
N ILE A 140 -1.32 -2.79 -10.89
CA ILE A 140 0.07 -3.00 -11.28
C ILE A 140 0.34 -2.18 -12.55
N ILE A 141 1.19 -1.16 -12.45
CA ILE A 141 1.70 -0.43 -13.62
C ILE A 141 3.01 -1.10 -14.05
N HIS A 142 3.14 -1.49 -15.32
CA HIS A 142 4.29 -2.24 -15.81
C HIS A 142 5.56 -1.40 -15.91
N ARG A 143 5.45 -0.13 -16.36
CA ARG A 143 6.53 0.88 -16.41
C ARG A 143 7.67 0.63 -17.40
N ASP A 144 7.70 -0.51 -18.09
CA ASP A 144 8.77 -0.91 -19.03
C ASP A 144 8.20 -1.74 -20.18
N ILE A 145 7.03 -1.33 -20.70
CA ILE A 145 6.47 -1.91 -21.91
C ILE A 145 7.38 -1.56 -23.09
N LYS A 146 7.92 -2.58 -23.73
CA LYS A 146 8.75 -2.49 -24.93
C LYS A 146 8.70 -3.83 -25.69
N PRO A 147 9.07 -3.87 -26.97
CA PRO A 147 8.91 -5.11 -27.74
C PRO A 147 9.72 -6.30 -27.19
N GLY A 148 10.87 -6.06 -26.54
CA GLY A 148 11.66 -7.12 -25.90
C GLY A 148 11.02 -7.75 -24.65
N ASN A 149 10.04 -7.08 -24.03
CA ASN A 149 9.30 -7.56 -22.85
C ASN A 149 7.93 -8.16 -23.21
N ILE A 150 7.69 -8.41 -24.50
CA ILE A 150 6.46 -9.04 -25.00
C ILE A 150 6.89 -10.28 -25.78
N LEU A 151 6.71 -11.46 -25.20
CA LEU A 151 7.05 -12.74 -25.81
C LEU A 151 5.89 -13.26 -26.66
N ILE A 152 6.21 -14.03 -27.70
CA ILE A 152 5.22 -14.57 -28.63
C ILE A 152 5.04 -16.06 -28.36
N TYR A 153 3.88 -16.42 -27.82
CA TYR A 153 3.45 -17.80 -27.72
C TYR A 153 2.67 -18.19 -28.98
N ARG A 154 2.83 -19.42 -29.48
CA ARG A 154 1.99 -19.95 -30.56
C ARG A 154 1.06 -21.01 -30.00
N ASN A 155 -0.24 -20.83 -30.18
CA ASN A 155 -1.22 -21.82 -29.75
C ASN A 155 -1.16 -23.08 -30.65
N LYS A 156 -2.01 -24.08 -30.35
CA LYS A 156 -2.05 -25.34 -31.10
C LYS A 156 -2.37 -25.15 -32.59
N GLN A 157 -3.03 -24.06 -32.95
CA GLN A 157 -3.37 -23.67 -34.31
C GLN A 157 -2.26 -22.84 -34.99
N GLY A 158 -1.13 -22.60 -34.30
CA GLY A 158 0.00 -21.81 -34.80
C GLY A 158 -0.20 -20.30 -34.70
N GLN A 159 -1.35 -19.84 -34.19
CA GLN A 159 -1.65 -18.42 -34.06
C GLN A 159 -0.76 -17.80 -32.97
N PRO A 160 -0.10 -16.67 -33.25
CA PRO A 160 0.65 -15.98 -32.22
C PRO A 160 -0.29 -15.37 -31.17
N ILE A 161 0.18 -15.33 -29.93
CA ILE A 161 -0.47 -14.74 -28.76
C ILE A 161 0.62 -13.97 -28.00
N PRO A 162 0.42 -12.68 -27.70
CA PRO A 162 1.41 -11.91 -26.97
C PRO A 162 1.32 -12.23 -25.49
N LYS A 163 2.48 -12.41 -24.84
CA LYS A 163 2.62 -12.59 -23.40
C LYS A 163 3.58 -11.57 -22.83
N ILE A 164 3.07 -10.69 -21.98
CA ILE A 164 3.86 -9.66 -21.32
C ILE A 164 4.70 -10.30 -20.20
N THR A 165 5.97 -9.89 -20.08
CA THR A 165 6.92 -10.34 -19.06
C THR A 165 7.69 -9.15 -18.48
N ASP A 166 8.45 -9.37 -17.40
CA ASP A 166 9.39 -8.39 -16.84
C ASP A 166 8.71 -7.10 -16.33
N PHE A 167 7.66 -7.26 -15.53
CA PHE A 167 6.93 -6.18 -14.88
C PHE A 167 7.85 -5.41 -13.92
N ASN A 168 8.28 -4.21 -14.29
CA ASN A 168 9.28 -3.43 -13.56
C ASN A 168 8.66 -2.70 -12.34
N ILE A 169 8.15 -3.49 -11.38
CA ILE A 169 7.25 -3.05 -10.29
C ILE A 169 7.99 -2.22 -9.22
N ALA A 170 9.32 -2.23 -9.18
CA ALA A 170 10.06 -1.78 -8.00
C ALA A 170 11.11 -0.66 -8.22
N LYS A 171 10.94 0.17 -9.26
CA LYS A 171 11.82 1.33 -9.52
C LYS A 171 11.71 2.48 -8.51
N GLU A 172 10.88 2.39 -7.46
CA GLU A 172 10.79 3.40 -6.40
C GLU A 172 11.90 3.31 -5.35
N ALA A 173 12.61 2.19 -5.25
CA ALA A 173 13.66 1.99 -4.23
C ALA A 173 15.06 2.45 -4.66
N ALA A 174 15.28 2.77 -5.95
CA ALA A 174 16.61 3.08 -6.49
C ALA A 174 16.85 4.58 -6.76
N THR A 175 15.89 5.46 -6.46
CA THR A 175 15.96 6.90 -6.76
C THR A 175 16.30 7.78 -5.55
N THR A 176 16.68 7.21 -4.40
CA THR A 176 17.03 7.96 -3.18
C THR A 176 18.48 8.40 -3.07
N THR A 177 19.32 8.17 -4.08
CA THR A 177 20.65 8.79 -4.16
C THR A 177 20.67 9.91 -5.19
N GLU A 178 20.68 11.14 -4.69
CA GLU A 178 21.03 12.32 -5.46
C GLU A 178 22.37 12.12 -6.18
N HIS A 179 22.38 12.41 -7.49
CA HIS A 179 23.56 12.73 -8.31
C HIS A 179 24.42 11.60 -8.92
N SER A 180 23.87 10.41 -9.17
CA SER A 180 24.48 9.50 -10.17
C SER A 180 23.44 8.67 -10.92
N GLN A 181 22.56 9.34 -11.68
CA GLN A 181 21.60 8.65 -12.55
C GLN A 181 22.28 8.16 -13.83
N SER A 182 23.06 7.07 -13.76
CA SER A 182 23.05 6.13 -14.88
C SER A 182 21.84 5.23 -14.67
N MET A 183 20.65 5.68 -15.09
CA MET A 183 19.50 4.79 -15.11
C MET A 183 19.83 3.61 -16.06
N VAL A 184 19.94 2.40 -15.54
CA VAL A 184 20.05 1.22 -16.39
C VAL A 184 18.66 0.98 -16.98
N GLY A 185 18.46 1.19 -18.28
CA GLY A 185 17.14 1.03 -18.91
C GLY A 185 17.03 1.43 -20.38
N THR A 186 15.89 1.05 -20.98
CA THR A 186 15.44 1.42 -22.33
C THR A 186 14.51 2.63 -22.19
N TYR A 187 14.96 3.82 -22.56
CA TYR A 187 14.21 5.07 -22.35
C TYR A 187 13.22 5.36 -23.47
N GLU A 188 13.45 4.76 -24.64
CA GLU A 188 12.80 5.07 -25.91
C GLU A 188 11.27 4.98 -25.86
N TYR A 189 10.73 4.19 -24.93
CA TYR A 189 9.30 3.93 -24.75
C TYR A 189 8.69 4.58 -23.50
N MET A 190 9.49 5.31 -22.69
CA MET A 190 9.01 5.89 -21.43
C MET A 190 7.98 7.00 -21.67
N ALA A 191 6.96 7.03 -20.82
CA ALA A 191 5.97 8.10 -20.80
C ALA A 191 6.55 9.38 -20.16
N PRO A 192 6.14 10.59 -20.59
CA PRO A 192 6.67 11.85 -20.05
C PRO A 192 6.54 11.98 -18.53
N GLU A 193 5.46 11.48 -17.96
CA GLU A 193 5.20 11.48 -16.52
C GLU A 193 6.09 10.50 -15.72
N GLN A 194 6.75 9.53 -16.37
CA GLN A 194 7.80 8.74 -15.70
C GLN A 194 9.08 9.55 -15.47
N LEU A 195 9.28 10.61 -16.26
CA LEU A 195 10.44 11.50 -16.18
C LEU A 195 10.12 12.80 -15.41
N ASN A 196 8.90 13.32 -15.56
CA ASN A 196 8.42 14.49 -14.82
C ASN A 196 6.94 14.33 -14.41
N PRO A 197 6.68 13.60 -13.30
CA PRO A 197 5.32 13.33 -12.81
C PRO A 197 4.54 14.61 -12.52
N LYS A 198 5.19 15.63 -11.96
CA LYS A 198 4.54 16.90 -11.57
C LYS A 198 3.93 17.64 -12.77
N LYS A 199 4.58 17.60 -13.93
CA LYS A 199 4.14 18.32 -15.13
C LYS A 199 3.18 17.52 -15.99
N TYR A 200 3.43 16.21 -16.14
CA TYR A 200 2.70 15.39 -17.11
C TYR A 200 1.78 14.34 -16.46
N GLY A 201 1.95 14.03 -15.18
CA GLY A 201 1.15 13.03 -14.45
C GLY A 201 -0.14 13.59 -13.83
N ILE A 202 -1.12 12.73 -13.60
CA ILE A 202 -2.41 13.11 -12.99
C ILE A 202 -2.17 13.37 -11.51
N ASP A 203 -2.46 14.59 -11.04
CA ASP A 203 -2.15 15.07 -9.68
C ASP A 203 -0.68 14.86 -9.27
N GLY A 204 0.23 14.97 -10.24
CA GLY A 204 1.66 14.76 -10.01
C GLY A 204 2.05 13.29 -9.83
N LYS A 205 1.16 12.33 -10.13
CA LYS A 205 1.38 10.89 -9.96
C LYS A 205 1.39 10.14 -11.29
N LEU A 206 2.10 9.01 -11.29
CA LEU A 206 2.10 8.06 -12.40
C LEU A 206 0.79 7.27 -12.41
N GLN A 207 0.22 7.03 -13.59
CA GLN A 207 -1.05 6.32 -13.77
C GLN A 207 -0.88 5.14 -14.75
N PRO A 208 -1.81 4.17 -14.76
CA PRO A 208 -1.72 3.00 -15.64
C PRO A 208 -1.63 3.32 -17.13
N ASN A 209 -2.19 4.46 -17.58
CA ASN A 209 -2.10 4.91 -18.96
C ASN A 209 -0.68 5.32 -19.42
N ALA A 210 0.32 5.28 -18.54
CA ALA A 210 1.74 5.32 -18.91
C ALA A 210 2.14 4.12 -19.79
N ASP A 211 1.61 2.92 -19.52
CA ASP A 211 1.90 1.73 -20.32
C ASP A 211 1.28 1.82 -21.73
N LEU A 212 0.19 2.58 -21.88
CA LEU A 212 -0.47 2.82 -23.17
C LEU A 212 0.33 3.78 -24.06
N TRP A 213 1.04 4.75 -23.46
CA TRP A 213 1.99 5.58 -24.21
C TRP A 213 3.06 4.72 -24.89
N ALA A 214 3.66 3.80 -24.15
CA ALA A 214 4.69 2.89 -24.66
C ALA A 214 4.18 2.05 -25.85
N LEU A 215 2.95 1.53 -25.76
CA LEU A 215 2.28 0.85 -26.88
C LEU A 215 2.13 1.77 -28.10
N GLY A 216 1.76 3.03 -27.90
CA GLY A 216 1.69 4.05 -28.96
C GLY A 216 3.03 4.28 -29.66
N VAL A 217 4.13 4.33 -28.90
CA VAL A 217 5.49 4.47 -29.45
C VAL A 217 5.87 3.23 -30.27
N ILE A 218 5.62 2.02 -29.75
CA ILE A 218 5.89 0.75 -30.45
C ILE A 218 5.19 0.73 -31.82
N LEU A 219 3.90 1.07 -31.85
CA LEU A 219 3.11 1.06 -33.09
C LEU A 219 3.55 2.16 -34.06
N TYR A 220 3.85 3.36 -33.58
CA TYR A 220 4.35 4.43 -34.43
C TYR A 220 5.67 4.03 -35.10
N ASP A 221 6.65 3.58 -34.32
CA ASP A 221 7.95 3.16 -34.83
C ASP A 221 7.83 1.95 -35.77
N TYR A 222 6.87 1.04 -35.51
CA TYR A 222 6.58 -0.07 -36.42
C TYR A 222 6.07 0.38 -37.79
N PHE A 223 5.20 1.38 -37.86
CA PHE A 223 4.72 1.87 -39.17
C PHE A 223 5.67 2.88 -39.82
N ASN A 224 6.61 3.43 -39.06
CA ASN A 224 7.61 4.40 -39.52
C ASN A 224 9.01 3.77 -39.65
N LYS A 225 9.13 2.52 -40.12
CA LYS A 225 10.40 1.76 -40.12
C LYS A 225 11.52 2.41 -40.93
N ASP A 226 11.15 3.10 -42.00
CA ASP A 226 12.10 3.77 -42.91
C ASP A 226 12.49 5.19 -42.42
N GLY A 227 11.88 5.65 -41.32
CA GLY A 227 12.15 6.95 -40.72
C GLY A 227 12.93 6.85 -39.40
N ALA A 228 13.33 8.00 -38.87
CA ALA A 228 13.87 8.07 -37.52
C ALA A 228 12.82 7.61 -36.50
N SER A 229 13.25 6.89 -35.46
CA SER A 229 12.42 6.58 -34.30
C SER A 229 11.81 7.86 -33.72
N LEU A 230 10.60 7.76 -33.18
CA LEU A 230 9.84 8.92 -32.71
C LEU A 230 10.65 9.82 -31.78
N PHE A 231 11.39 9.24 -30.83
CA PHE A 231 12.21 9.98 -29.86
C PHE A 231 13.72 9.71 -29.96
N GLY A 232 14.14 8.85 -30.89
CA GLY A 232 15.54 8.43 -31.04
C GLY A 232 15.79 7.02 -30.47
N LYS A 233 16.91 6.42 -30.84
CA LYS A 233 17.32 5.07 -30.42
C LYS A 233 18.80 5.05 -30.09
N ARG A 234 19.16 4.54 -28.91
CA ARG A 234 20.56 4.36 -28.53
C ARG A 234 21.34 3.50 -29.52
N ALA A 235 20.69 2.49 -30.09
CA ALA A 235 21.28 1.63 -31.12
C ALA A 235 21.74 2.40 -32.39
N HIS A 236 21.22 3.61 -32.60
CA HIS A 236 21.58 4.48 -33.72
C HIS A 236 22.51 5.64 -33.29
N GLY A 237 23.04 5.62 -32.07
CA GLY A 237 24.00 6.60 -31.56
C GLY A 237 23.40 7.79 -30.82
N ASP A 238 22.08 7.84 -30.62
CA ASP A 238 21.44 8.92 -29.87
C ASP A 238 21.83 8.89 -28.38
N SER A 239 22.15 10.06 -27.83
CA SER A 239 22.46 10.19 -26.40
C SER A 239 21.20 10.10 -25.54
N GLU A 240 21.36 9.68 -24.30
CA GLU A 240 20.25 9.59 -23.34
C GLU A 240 19.53 10.93 -23.13
N GLY A 241 20.30 12.00 -22.92
CA GLY A 241 19.73 13.33 -22.75
C GLY A 241 18.95 13.79 -23.97
N HIS A 242 19.37 13.39 -25.18
CA HIS A 242 18.64 13.67 -26.41
C HIS A 242 17.29 12.95 -26.45
N ILE A 243 17.27 11.65 -26.12
CA ILE A 243 16.03 10.85 -26.09
C ILE A 243 15.07 11.40 -25.03
N ILE A 244 15.55 11.68 -23.82
CA ILE A 244 14.74 12.25 -22.72
C ILE A 244 14.16 13.61 -23.13
N SER A 245 14.97 14.49 -23.71
CA SER A 245 14.48 15.79 -24.19
C SER A 245 13.42 15.61 -25.28
N ASN A 246 13.61 14.68 -26.22
CA ASN A 246 12.61 14.39 -27.23
C ASN A 246 11.30 13.86 -26.62
N ILE A 247 11.37 12.96 -25.64
CA ILE A 247 10.19 12.46 -24.92
C ILE A 247 9.45 13.58 -24.22
N LEU A 248 10.12 14.60 -23.70
CA LEU A 248 9.50 15.70 -22.94
C LEU A 248 9.01 16.87 -23.82
N ASP A 249 9.69 17.15 -24.92
CA ASP A 249 9.50 18.40 -25.68
C ASP A 249 9.24 18.23 -27.20
N LYS A 250 9.68 17.14 -27.85
CA LYS A 250 9.55 17.00 -29.32
C LYS A 250 8.09 16.94 -29.78
N PRO A 251 7.60 17.78 -30.71
CA PRO A 251 6.21 17.71 -31.14
C PRO A 251 5.81 16.32 -31.66
N ILE A 252 4.65 15.82 -31.21
CA ILE A 252 4.10 14.56 -31.72
C ILE A 252 3.60 14.79 -33.16
N PRO A 253 4.02 13.99 -34.16
CA PRO A 253 3.77 14.25 -35.57
C PRO A 253 2.34 13.85 -35.98
N ALA A 254 1.34 14.62 -35.55
CA ALA A 254 -0.08 14.32 -35.74
C ALA A 254 -0.47 14.07 -37.21
N ASN A 255 0.12 14.82 -38.16
CA ASN A 255 -0.16 14.63 -39.59
C ASN A 255 0.42 13.32 -40.15
N ALA A 256 1.57 12.86 -39.64
CA ALA A 256 2.11 11.56 -40.01
C ALA A 256 1.24 10.44 -39.42
N ILE A 257 0.85 10.57 -38.15
CA ILE A 257 -0.02 9.59 -37.47
C ILE A 257 -1.35 9.43 -38.22
N LYS A 258 -1.98 10.51 -38.65
CA LYS A 258 -3.24 10.47 -39.42
C LYS A 258 -3.14 9.66 -40.72
N LYS A 259 -1.97 9.60 -41.35
CA LYS A 259 -1.73 8.87 -42.60
C LYS A 259 -1.46 7.38 -42.40
N LEU A 260 -1.24 6.94 -41.17
CA LEU A 260 -1.01 5.53 -40.86
C LEU A 260 -2.29 4.70 -41.09
N PRO A 261 -2.17 3.38 -41.31
CA PRO A 261 -3.33 2.52 -41.55
C PRO A 261 -4.32 2.53 -40.38
N ALA A 262 -5.63 2.52 -40.69
CA ALA A 262 -6.66 2.26 -39.69
C ALA A 262 -6.65 0.77 -39.29
N PRO A 263 -6.99 0.42 -38.03
CA PRO A 263 -7.36 1.33 -36.93
C PRO A 263 -6.15 1.90 -36.16
N PHE A 264 -4.91 1.57 -36.55
CA PHE A 264 -3.70 1.89 -35.79
C PHE A 264 -3.45 3.39 -35.64
N ASN A 265 -3.75 4.20 -36.65
CA ASN A 265 -3.69 5.66 -36.54
C ASN A 265 -4.50 6.20 -35.35
N GLY A 266 -5.71 5.68 -35.15
CA GLY A 266 -6.62 6.06 -34.06
C GLY A 266 -6.16 5.57 -32.69
N ILE A 267 -5.49 4.41 -32.64
CA ILE A 267 -4.84 3.89 -31.42
C ILE A 267 -3.66 4.79 -31.03
N ILE A 268 -2.74 5.02 -31.97
CA ILE A 268 -1.52 5.81 -31.75
C ILE A 268 -1.87 7.24 -31.31
N ALA A 269 -2.85 7.89 -31.96
CA ALA A 269 -3.26 9.25 -31.62
C ALA A 269 -3.82 9.38 -30.19
N ARG A 270 -4.47 8.33 -29.68
CA ARG A 270 -5.02 8.30 -28.31
C ARG A 270 -3.96 8.00 -27.25
N CYS A 271 -2.95 7.21 -27.61
CA CYS A 271 -1.85 6.83 -26.74
C CYS A 271 -0.79 7.94 -26.62
N LEU A 272 -0.43 8.61 -27.73
CA LEU A 272 0.65 9.60 -27.78
C LEU A 272 0.17 11.02 -27.41
N VAL A 273 -0.38 11.14 -26.21
CA VAL A 273 -0.78 12.41 -25.59
C VAL A 273 0.10 12.67 -24.36
N ARG A 274 0.84 13.78 -24.35
CA ARG A 274 1.86 14.05 -23.31
C ARG A 274 1.24 14.22 -21.92
N PRO A 275 0.27 15.13 -21.69
CA PRO A 275 -0.39 15.21 -20.39
C PRO A 275 -1.25 13.96 -20.20
N ALA A 276 -0.94 13.16 -19.18
CA ALA A 276 -1.60 11.89 -18.90
C ALA A 276 -3.11 12.05 -18.62
N GLN A 277 -3.55 13.23 -18.17
CA GLN A 277 -4.95 13.56 -17.91
C GLN A 277 -5.79 13.56 -19.21
N ASN A 278 -5.14 13.87 -20.35
CA ASN A 278 -5.79 13.95 -21.67
C ASN A 278 -5.53 12.70 -22.52
N ARG A 279 -4.68 11.79 -22.04
CA ARG A 279 -4.40 10.51 -22.70
C ARG A 279 -5.56 9.56 -22.43
N ILE A 280 -5.79 8.62 -23.35
CA ILE A 280 -6.75 7.53 -23.12
C ILE A 280 -6.56 6.93 -21.72
N GLU A 281 -7.66 6.80 -20.97
CA GLU A 281 -7.60 6.57 -19.53
C GLU A 281 -7.20 5.12 -19.20
N SER A 282 -7.77 4.14 -19.91
CA SER A 282 -7.51 2.74 -19.63
C SER A 282 -7.34 1.88 -20.89
N ALA A 283 -6.74 0.70 -20.71
CA ALA A 283 -6.67 -0.31 -21.75
C ALA A 283 -8.07 -0.78 -22.19
N GLN A 284 -9.05 -0.76 -21.28
CA GLN A 284 -10.44 -1.11 -21.57
C GLN A 284 -11.10 -0.09 -22.50
N ASP A 285 -10.85 1.21 -22.31
CA ASP A 285 -11.41 2.26 -23.19
C ASP A 285 -10.89 2.12 -24.62
N LEU A 286 -9.63 1.72 -24.76
CA LEU A 286 -9.03 1.48 -26.06
C LEU A 286 -9.58 0.22 -26.72
N LEU A 287 -9.85 -0.85 -25.95
CA LEU A 287 -10.58 -2.04 -26.44
C LEU A 287 -12.01 -1.69 -26.88
N ASN A 288 -12.73 -0.88 -26.10
CA ASN A 288 -14.08 -0.42 -26.44
C ASN A 288 -14.08 0.41 -27.73
N TYR A 289 -13.08 1.28 -27.91
CA TYR A 289 -12.88 2.00 -29.16
C TYR A 289 -12.73 1.05 -30.35
N LEU A 290 -11.90 0.00 -30.23
CA LEU A 290 -11.73 -0.98 -31.31
C LEU A 290 -13.02 -1.75 -31.61
N ALA A 291 -13.77 -2.15 -30.59
CA ALA A 291 -15.05 -2.82 -30.77
C ALA A 291 -16.07 -1.94 -31.53
N SER A 292 -16.11 -0.64 -31.23
CA SER A 292 -17.01 0.30 -31.90
C SER A 292 -16.76 0.43 -33.41
N LEU A 293 -15.53 0.19 -33.87
CA LEU A 293 -15.16 0.21 -35.28
C LEU A 293 -15.63 -1.05 -36.03
N GLU A 294 -15.76 -2.18 -35.32
CA GLU A 294 -16.21 -3.45 -35.90
C GLU A 294 -17.73 -3.43 -36.11
N GLU A 295 -18.49 -2.87 -35.15
CA GLU A 295 -19.96 -2.73 -35.24
C GLU A 295 -20.39 -1.83 -36.41
N THR A 296 -19.57 -0.86 -36.82
CA THR A 296 -19.88 0.04 -37.95
C THR A 296 -19.67 -0.62 -39.33
N THR A 297 -19.11 -1.83 -39.39
CA THR A 297 -18.77 -2.51 -40.66
C THR A 297 -19.74 -3.62 -41.09
N LEU A 298 -20.74 -3.98 -40.27
CA LEU A 298 -21.74 -4.99 -40.63
C LEU A 298 -22.81 -4.41 -41.58
N PRO A 299 -23.02 -4.97 -42.78
CA PRO A 299 -24.08 -4.52 -43.68
C PRO A 299 -25.46 -4.91 -43.11
N VAL A 300 -26.29 -3.90 -42.83
CA VAL A 300 -27.69 -4.11 -42.43
C VAL A 300 -28.46 -4.69 -43.62
N SER A 301 -28.84 -5.96 -43.57
CA SER A 301 -29.77 -6.56 -44.56
C SER A 301 -31.21 -6.11 -44.29
N PRO A 302 -32.02 -5.79 -45.32
CA PRO A 302 -33.42 -5.40 -45.12
C PRO A 302 -34.28 -6.57 -44.61
N PRO A 303 -35.30 -6.30 -43.77
CA PRO A 303 -36.13 -7.34 -43.19
C PRO A 303 -37.05 -8.02 -44.23
N PRO A 304 -37.34 -9.34 -44.09
CA PRO A 304 -38.24 -10.05 -45.00
C PRO A 304 -39.71 -9.69 -44.78
N MET A 305 -40.50 -9.63 -45.86
CA MET A 305 -41.93 -9.28 -45.82
C MET A 305 -42.78 -10.34 -45.08
N PRO A 306 -43.86 -9.94 -44.38
CA PRO A 306 -44.75 -10.86 -43.67
C PRO A 306 -45.82 -11.50 -44.59
N ALA A 307 -46.15 -12.77 -44.32
CA ALA A 307 -47.23 -13.54 -44.96
C ALA A 307 -48.63 -13.19 -44.39
N PRO A 308 -49.73 -13.44 -45.13
CA PRO A 308 -51.08 -12.95 -44.77
C PRO A 308 -51.78 -13.73 -43.63
N PRO A 309 -52.75 -13.12 -42.92
CA PRO A 309 -53.37 -13.69 -41.72
C PRO A 309 -54.69 -14.47 -41.99
N ALA A 310 -55.01 -15.41 -41.10
CA ALA A 310 -56.32 -16.08 -40.98
C ALA A 310 -57.04 -15.65 -39.68
N PRO A 311 -58.39 -15.77 -39.58
CA PRO A 311 -59.25 -14.75 -38.95
C PRO A 311 -59.58 -14.89 -37.45
N ILE A 312 -60.04 -13.75 -36.95
CA ILE A 312 -60.26 -13.22 -35.60
C ILE A 312 -61.50 -13.80 -34.86
N PHE A 313 -61.39 -13.93 -33.52
CA PHE A 313 -62.52 -13.88 -32.58
C PHE A 313 -62.34 -12.74 -31.55
N LYS A 314 -63.48 -12.21 -31.05
CA LYS A 314 -63.71 -10.83 -30.58
C LYS A 314 -63.30 -10.50 -29.11
N GLN A 315 -62.63 -9.33 -28.96
CA GLN A 315 -62.60 -8.22 -27.94
C GLN A 315 -63.27 -8.36 -26.53
N PRO A 316 -62.80 -7.62 -25.46
CA PRO A 316 -62.53 -6.17 -25.47
C PRO A 316 -61.24 -5.65 -24.80
N MET A 317 -60.89 -4.42 -25.19
CA MET A 317 -59.71 -3.66 -24.81
C MET A 317 -59.85 -2.98 -23.45
N LEU A 318 -58.85 -3.13 -22.58
CA LEU A 318 -58.34 -2.05 -21.74
C LEU A 318 -57.03 -2.47 -21.04
N ARG A 319 -55.88 -2.36 -21.73
CA ARG A 319 -54.57 -2.28 -21.04
C ARG A 319 -53.41 -1.76 -21.88
N ASN A 320 -53.51 -1.75 -23.20
CA ASN A 320 -52.36 -1.42 -24.05
C ASN A 320 -52.41 -0.03 -24.73
N ALA A 321 -53.48 0.74 -24.54
CA ALA A 321 -53.55 2.13 -25.05
C ALA A 321 -52.80 3.12 -24.13
N LEU A 322 -52.68 2.83 -22.83
CA LEU A 322 -51.98 3.70 -21.88
C LEU A 322 -50.46 3.67 -22.06
N LEU A 323 -49.91 2.48 -22.37
CA LEU A 323 -48.46 2.30 -22.53
C LEU A 323 -47.93 2.92 -23.83
N LEU A 324 -48.69 2.86 -24.93
CA LEU A 324 -48.29 3.52 -26.18
C LEU A 324 -48.40 5.05 -26.10
N ALA A 325 -49.40 5.58 -25.39
CA ALA A 325 -49.53 7.02 -25.18
C ALA A 325 -48.41 7.58 -24.27
N CYS A 326 -48.01 6.83 -23.23
CA CYS A 326 -46.86 7.21 -22.39
C CYS A 326 -45.53 7.16 -23.14
N LEU A 327 -45.33 6.16 -24.02
CA LEU A 327 -44.09 6.05 -24.80
C LEU A 327 -43.98 7.14 -25.88
N LEU A 328 -45.09 7.53 -26.53
CA LEU A 328 -45.12 8.63 -27.49
C LEU A 328 -44.93 10.01 -26.82
N LEU A 329 -45.47 10.21 -25.61
CA LEU A 329 -45.22 11.44 -24.84
C LEU A 329 -43.79 11.51 -24.29
N LEU A 330 -43.18 10.37 -23.93
CA LEU A 330 -41.76 10.29 -23.55
C LEU A 330 -40.83 10.55 -24.73
N LEU A 331 -41.13 10.03 -25.92
CA LEU A 331 -40.33 10.22 -27.12
C LEU A 331 -40.48 11.63 -27.72
N LEU A 332 -41.67 12.24 -27.63
CA LEU A 332 -41.87 13.65 -27.98
C LEU A 332 -41.23 14.59 -26.95
N GLY A 333 -41.21 14.21 -25.66
CA GLY A 333 -40.49 14.92 -24.61
C GLY A 333 -38.97 14.86 -24.78
N LEU A 334 -38.41 13.69 -25.10
CA LEU A 334 -36.98 13.53 -25.35
C LEU A 334 -36.54 14.22 -26.64
N GLY A 335 -37.38 14.16 -27.70
CA GLY A 335 -37.15 14.86 -28.95
C GLY A 335 -37.17 16.40 -28.80
N TYR A 336 -38.05 16.93 -27.95
CA TYR A 336 -38.07 18.36 -27.62
C TYR A 336 -36.86 18.80 -26.79
N MET A 337 -36.38 17.93 -25.88
CA MET A 337 -35.20 18.18 -25.04
C MET A 337 -33.88 18.12 -25.84
N VAL A 338 -33.75 17.17 -26.76
CA VAL A 338 -32.54 17.02 -27.60
C VAL A 338 -32.48 18.08 -28.70
N ARG A 339 -33.62 18.49 -29.27
CA ARG A 339 -33.68 19.57 -30.26
C ARG A 339 -33.45 20.97 -29.68
N LYS A 340 -33.59 21.12 -28.35
CA LYS A 340 -33.18 22.34 -27.62
C LYS A 340 -31.70 22.33 -27.21
N ALA A 341 -31.00 21.20 -27.37
CA ALA A 341 -29.65 21.02 -26.82
C ALA A 341 -28.51 21.07 -27.86
N ILE A 342 -28.76 20.93 -29.17
CA ILE A 342 -27.65 20.84 -30.15
C ILE A 342 -28.02 21.49 -31.50
N ILE A 343 -27.88 22.81 -31.61
CA ILE A 343 -27.37 23.52 -32.81
C ILE A 343 -26.60 24.77 -32.30
N ASP A 344 -25.35 24.89 -32.79
CA ASP A 344 -24.32 25.94 -32.63
C ASP A 344 -23.39 25.95 -31.37
N VAL A 345 -22.08 26.07 -31.67
CA VAL A 345 -20.85 25.92 -30.85
C VAL A 345 -20.16 27.30 -30.71
N PRO A 346 -19.21 27.62 -29.79
CA PRO A 346 -18.98 27.39 -28.33
C PRO A 346 -18.97 28.78 -27.59
N PRO A 347 -18.24 29.04 -26.48
CA PRO A 347 -18.04 28.41 -25.17
C PRO A 347 -18.82 29.15 -24.04
N THR A 348 -19.02 28.53 -22.88
CA THR A 348 -19.14 29.10 -21.50
C THR A 348 -19.97 28.14 -20.65
N THR A 349 -19.35 27.56 -19.63
CA THR A 349 -20.02 26.73 -18.63
C THR A 349 -21.16 27.53 -17.99
N LYS A 350 -22.40 27.03 -18.08
CA LYS A 350 -23.56 27.81 -17.63
C LYS A 350 -23.51 27.96 -16.12
N GLN A 351 -23.70 29.20 -15.68
CA GLN A 351 -23.77 29.64 -14.28
C GLN A 351 -24.68 28.77 -13.39
N THR A 352 -25.75 28.20 -13.96
CA THR A 352 -26.69 27.30 -13.29
C THR A 352 -26.05 25.99 -12.82
N ASP A 353 -25.02 25.50 -13.53
CA ASP A 353 -24.36 24.25 -13.22
C ASP A 353 -23.42 24.41 -12.01
N TYR A 354 -22.72 25.55 -11.93
CA TYR A 354 -21.89 25.88 -10.76
C TYR A 354 -22.70 26.15 -9.51
N LEU A 355 -23.89 26.76 -9.63
CA LEU A 355 -24.75 26.97 -8.47
C LEU A 355 -25.33 25.65 -7.94
N ALA A 356 -25.71 24.75 -8.84
CA ALA A 356 -26.14 23.40 -8.48
C ALA A 356 -25.00 22.58 -7.85
N LEU A 357 -23.79 22.68 -8.41
CA LEU A 357 -22.58 22.09 -7.83
C LEU A 357 -22.25 22.70 -6.48
N ALA A 358 -22.34 24.03 -6.30
CA ALA A 358 -22.10 24.69 -5.03
C ALA A 358 -23.07 24.19 -3.95
N ARG A 359 -24.36 24.03 -4.29
CA ARG A 359 -25.37 23.45 -3.40
C ARG A 359 -25.07 22.00 -3.05
N ASN A 360 -24.77 21.16 -4.04
CA ASN A 360 -24.46 19.75 -3.81
C ASN A 360 -23.19 19.58 -2.95
N ARG A 361 -22.13 20.36 -3.24
CA ARG A 361 -20.89 20.35 -2.43
C ARG A 361 -21.10 20.86 -1.01
N PHE A 362 -22.00 21.82 -0.83
CA PHE A 362 -22.38 22.28 0.51
C PHE A 362 -23.13 21.17 1.28
N GLU A 363 -24.06 20.47 0.64
CA GLU A 363 -24.78 19.32 1.21
C GLU A 363 -23.83 18.14 1.56
N GLU A 364 -22.81 17.91 0.74
CA GLU A 364 -21.73 16.94 0.95
C GLU A 364 -20.66 17.40 1.97
N LYS A 365 -20.84 18.55 2.63
CA LYS A 365 -19.89 19.17 3.59
C LYS A 365 -18.49 19.48 3.01
N ASN A 366 -18.34 19.54 1.69
CA ASN A 366 -17.11 19.97 1.03
C ASN A 366 -17.11 21.50 0.88
N TRP A 367 -17.03 22.20 2.02
CA TRP A 367 -17.27 23.65 2.10
C TRP A 367 -16.30 24.48 1.25
N GLN A 368 -15.04 24.06 1.13
CA GLN A 368 -14.06 24.73 0.28
C GLN A 368 -14.48 24.71 -1.20
N LEU A 369 -14.91 23.54 -1.69
CA LEU A 369 -15.36 23.40 -3.07
C LEU A 369 -16.71 24.08 -3.30
N ALA A 370 -17.57 24.10 -2.28
CA ALA A 370 -18.81 24.87 -2.29
C ALA A 370 -18.56 26.39 -2.41
N ILE A 371 -17.58 26.93 -1.68
CA ILE A 371 -17.14 28.33 -1.78
C ILE A 371 -16.58 28.61 -3.18
N VAL A 372 -15.68 27.78 -3.70
CA VAL A 372 -15.07 27.95 -5.03
C VAL A 372 -16.13 27.96 -6.15
N ASN A 373 -17.12 27.07 -6.06
CA ASN A 373 -18.21 27.01 -7.02
C ASN A 373 -19.15 28.23 -6.90
N ALA A 374 -19.46 28.68 -5.67
CA ALA A 374 -20.23 29.89 -5.45
C ALA A 374 -19.48 31.16 -5.91
N ASP A 375 -18.17 31.22 -5.71
CA ASP A 375 -17.30 32.29 -6.19
C ASP A 375 -17.19 32.34 -7.71
N SER A 376 -17.21 31.18 -8.36
CA SER A 376 -17.28 31.11 -9.83
C SER A 376 -18.58 31.73 -10.36
N VAL A 377 -19.70 31.59 -9.62
CA VAL A 377 -20.97 32.27 -9.93
C VAL A 377 -20.91 33.77 -9.63
N LEU A 378 -20.33 34.17 -8.50
CA LEU A 378 -20.23 35.59 -8.10
C LEU A 378 -19.23 36.37 -8.96
N ALA A 379 -18.17 35.75 -9.47
CA ALA A 379 -17.20 36.38 -10.36
C ALA A 379 -17.83 36.82 -11.69
N THR A 380 -18.87 36.10 -12.13
CA THR A 380 -19.61 36.41 -13.36
C THR A 380 -20.90 37.21 -13.08
N THR A 381 -21.47 37.08 -11.89
CA THR A 381 -22.66 37.82 -11.42
C THR A 381 -22.54 38.20 -9.94
N PRO A 382 -21.89 39.33 -9.63
CA PRO A 382 -21.49 39.68 -8.26
C PRO A 382 -22.63 39.80 -7.24
N ASN A 383 -23.88 39.90 -7.70
CA ASN A 383 -25.07 40.11 -6.87
C ASN A 383 -26.09 38.96 -6.93
N GLN A 384 -25.66 37.73 -7.27
CA GLN A 384 -26.57 36.57 -7.28
C GLN A 384 -26.87 36.13 -5.83
N PRO A 385 -28.08 36.35 -5.29
CA PRO A 385 -28.32 36.26 -3.83
C PRO A 385 -28.12 34.85 -3.28
N GLU A 386 -28.41 33.85 -4.11
CA GLU A 386 -28.31 32.43 -3.73
C GLU A 386 -26.85 31.98 -3.63
N ALA A 387 -25.96 32.39 -4.54
CA ALA A 387 -24.52 32.15 -4.45
C ALA A 387 -23.89 32.91 -3.30
N LEU A 388 -24.31 34.16 -3.03
CA LEU A 388 -23.87 34.92 -1.86
C LEU A 388 -24.24 34.21 -0.56
N LEU A 389 -25.48 33.72 -0.46
CA LEU A 389 -25.95 32.98 0.70
C LEU A 389 -25.22 31.65 0.87
N LEU A 390 -25.07 30.86 -0.20
CA LEU A 390 -24.33 29.59 -0.18
C LEU A 390 -22.86 29.79 0.17
N LYS A 391 -22.22 30.82 -0.39
CA LYS A 391 -20.84 31.18 -0.07
C LYS A 391 -20.71 31.56 1.41
N GLN A 392 -21.62 32.39 1.93
CA GLN A 392 -21.61 32.79 3.33
C GLN A 392 -21.81 31.57 4.25
N GLN A 393 -22.81 30.73 3.98
CA GLN A 393 -23.09 29.52 4.76
C GLN A 393 -21.92 28.53 4.74
N ALA A 394 -21.31 28.31 3.58
CA ALA A 394 -20.13 27.46 3.45
C ALA A 394 -18.90 28.06 4.16
N THR A 395 -18.72 29.38 4.09
CA THR A 395 -17.64 30.09 4.79
C THR A 395 -17.80 30.03 6.30
N ASP A 396 -19.01 30.22 6.81
CA ASP A 396 -19.30 30.14 8.25
C ASP A 396 -19.14 28.70 8.77
N SER A 397 -19.58 27.71 7.98
CA SER A 397 -19.39 26.29 8.30
C SER A 397 -17.91 25.89 8.30
N LEU A 398 -17.14 26.40 7.33
CA LEU A 398 -15.69 26.19 7.26
C LEU A 398 -14.96 26.86 8.43
N ASN A 399 -15.34 28.10 8.79
CA ASN A 399 -14.75 28.82 9.92
C ASN A 399 -15.06 28.18 11.27
N GLN A 400 -16.23 27.55 11.42
CA GLN A 400 -16.58 26.78 12.62
C GLN A 400 -15.86 25.42 12.69
N ALA A 401 -15.43 24.88 11.55
CA ALA A 401 -14.75 23.59 11.46
C ALA A 401 -13.23 23.65 11.60
N ILE A 402 -12.62 24.84 11.59
CA ILE A 402 -11.17 25.02 11.81
C ILE A 402 -10.92 25.22 13.31
N PRO A 403 -10.19 24.31 14.00
CA PRO A 403 -9.86 24.50 15.40
C PRO A 403 -8.86 25.65 15.56
N VAL A 404 -9.09 26.50 16.56
CA VAL A 404 -8.16 27.57 16.95
C VAL A 404 -6.82 26.93 17.35
N PRO A 405 -5.67 27.33 16.75
CA PRO A 405 -4.39 26.75 17.12
C PRO A 405 -4.03 27.09 18.56
N THR A 406 -3.78 26.09 19.40
CA THR A 406 -3.22 26.29 20.73
C THR A 406 -1.76 26.76 20.61
N PRO A 407 -1.33 27.78 21.38
CA PRO A 407 0.05 28.22 21.37
C PRO A 407 0.94 27.16 22.03
N PRO A 408 2.22 27.02 21.60
CA PRO A 408 3.14 26.07 22.20
C PRO A 408 3.43 26.43 23.68
N PRO A 409 3.86 25.45 24.49
CA PRO A 409 4.08 25.65 25.91
C PRO A 409 5.13 26.75 26.16
N GLY A 410 4.95 27.48 27.27
CA GLY A 410 5.76 28.65 27.61
C GLY A 410 7.25 28.33 27.81
N GLU A 411 8.07 29.38 27.78
CA GLU A 411 9.54 29.36 27.84
C GLU A 411 10.10 28.53 29.02
N ASP A 412 9.35 28.43 30.13
CA ASP A 412 9.71 27.62 31.30
C ASP A 412 9.59 26.11 31.05
N ALA A 413 8.60 25.67 30.28
CA ALA A 413 8.46 24.27 29.88
C ALA A 413 9.55 23.86 28.87
N TYR A 414 9.98 24.82 28.04
CA TYR A 414 11.07 24.64 27.09
C TYR A 414 12.43 24.46 27.80
N ASN A 415 12.73 25.30 28.79
CA ASN A 415 13.99 25.21 29.54
C ASN A 415 14.11 23.89 30.31
N LYS A 416 12.99 23.39 30.86
CA LYS A 416 12.94 22.10 31.55
C LYS A 416 13.24 20.91 30.64
N LEU A 417 12.73 20.94 29.39
CA LEU A 417 12.95 19.88 28.39
C LEU A 417 14.37 19.86 27.81
N ILE A 418 15.08 21.00 27.82
CA ILE A 418 16.50 21.08 27.45
C ILE A 418 17.40 20.51 28.54
N ASP A 419 17.12 20.83 29.82
CA ASP A 419 17.88 20.31 30.96
C ASP A 419 17.75 18.78 31.12
N GLU A 420 16.62 18.22 30.69
CA GLU A 420 16.36 16.76 30.64
C GLU A 420 16.96 16.08 29.39
N GLY A 421 17.73 16.80 28.56
CA GLY A 421 18.46 16.23 27.42
C GLY A 421 17.60 15.90 26.18
N ASN A 422 16.33 16.30 26.14
CA ASN A 422 15.34 15.87 25.14
C ASN A 422 15.31 16.77 23.88
N ASN A 423 16.47 17.00 23.28
CA ASN A 423 16.69 17.99 22.20
C ASN A 423 15.97 17.63 20.87
N LEU A 424 15.62 16.36 20.64
CA LEU A 424 14.91 15.91 19.44
C LEU A 424 13.40 16.18 19.53
N PHE A 425 12.78 15.90 20.68
CA PHE A 425 11.35 16.11 20.94
C PHE A 425 10.94 17.59 20.81
N VAL A 426 11.81 18.48 21.29
CA VAL A 426 11.62 19.93 21.16
C VAL A 426 11.71 20.34 19.68
N ARG A 427 12.68 19.80 18.92
CA ARG A 427 12.82 20.12 17.49
C ARG A 427 11.63 19.67 16.66
N GLU A 428 11.09 18.48 16.91
CA GLU A 428 9.96 17.95 16.13
C GLU A 428 8.67 18.75 16.39
N ASN A 429 8.39 19.11 17.65
CA ASN A 429 7.20 19.90 17.99
C ASN A 429 7.24 21.32 17.41
N TYR A 430 8.39 22.02 17.48
CA TYR A 430 8.51 23.35 16.88
C TYR A 430 8.53 23.30 15.34
N ALA A 431 9.03 22.23 14.73
CA ALA A 431 8.96 22.03 13.27
C ALA A 431 7.51 21.83 12.81
N GLN A 432 6.73 21.03 13.53
CA GLN A 432 5.31 20.81 13.23
C GLN A 432 4.47 22.08 13.46
N ALA A 433 4.72 22.82 14.55
CA ALA A 433 4.05 24.08 14.82
C ALA A 433 4.36 25.13 13.75
N LYS A 434 5.64 25.23 13.33
CA LYS A 434 6.06 26.12 12.24
C LYS A 434 5.33 25.80 10.93
N ALA A 435 5.26 24.53 10.55
CA ALA A 435 4.56 24.10 9.32
C ALA A 435 3.07 24.47 9.34
N LYS A 436 2.42 24.41 10.51
CA LYS A 436 1.01 24.83 10.67
C LYS A 436 0.82 26.33 10.48
N TYR A 437 1.71 27.16 11.03
CA TYR A 437 1.63 28.62 10.83
C TYR A 437 2.03 29.03 9.40
N GLU A 438 2.96 28.34 8.77
CA GLU A 438 3.31 28.55 7.35
C GLU A 438 2.12 28.22 6.43
N ALA A 439 1.41 27.13 6.70
CA ALA A 439 0.16 26.81 6.02
C ALA A 439 -0.93 27.88 6.24
N ALA A 440 -1.00 28.48 7.43
CA ALA A 440 -1.92 29.58 7.72
C ALA A 440 -1.57 30.87 6.93
N LEU A 441 -0.28 31.19 6.74
CA LEU A 441 0.15 32.33 5.91
C LEU A 441 -0.12 32.14 4.42
N ILE A 442 -0.16 30.90 3.92
CA ILE A 442 -0.58 30.61 2.54
C ILE A 442 -2.06 31.01 2.33
N LEU A 443 -2.88 30.91 3.38
CA LEU A 443 -4.32 31.19 3.35
C LEU A 443 -4.66 32.65 3.72
N LYS A 444 -3.86 33.29 4.59
CA LYS A 444 -3.90 34.72 4.92
C LYS A 444 -2.48 35.31 4.91
N PRO A 445 -2.02 35.84 3.77
CA PRO A 445 -0.66 36.37 3.63
C PRO A 445 -0.29 37.49 4.60
N ASP A 446 -1.29 38.25 5.09
CA ASP A 446 -1.10 39.40 5.98
C ASP A 446 -1.25 39.06 7.48
N ASP A 447 -1.33 37.78 7.85
CA ASP A 447 -1.48 37.37 9.25
C ASP A 447 -0.17 37.57 10.05
N LYS A 448 -0.06 38.76 10.67
CA LYS A 448 1.09 39.17 11.49
C LYS A 448 1.32 38.28 12.70
N VAL A 449 0.29 37.58 13.20
CA VAL A 449 0.41 36.69 14.36
C VAL A 449 1.04 35.37 13.92
N ALA A 450 0.57 34.81 12.80
CA ALA A 450 1.18 33.62 12.19
C ALA A 450 2.64 33.88 11.80
N ALA A 451 2.94 35.01 11.15
CA ALA A 451 4.31 35.41 10.81
C ALA A 451 5.21 35.57 12.05
N GLY A 452 4.69 36.18 13.12
CA GLY A 452 5.41 36.30 14.39
C GLY A 452 5.72 34.96 15.04
N ASN A 453 4.79 34.00 14.98
CA ASN A 453 4.96 32.67 15.56
C ASN A 453 5.89 31.77 14.74
N ILE A 454 5.91 31.90 13.40
CA ILE A 454 6.92 31.24 12.54
C ILE A 454 8.32 31.68 12.91
N LYS A 455 8.50 32.99 13.15
CA LYS A 455 9.79 33.53 13.57
C LYS A 455 10.22 32.95 14.92
N LYS A 456 9.34 32.94 15.92
CA LYS A 456 9.60 32.32 17.23
C LYS A 456 9.96 30.83 17.12
N CYS A 457 9.23 30.06 16.30
CA CYS A 457 9.54 28.64 16.09
C CYS A 457 10.89 28.44 15.39
N THR A 458 11.23 29.32 14.45
CA THR A 458 12.51 29.27 13.72
C THR A 458 13.69 29.60 14.64
N ASP A 459 13.54 30.59 15.51
CA ASP A 459 14.57 31.00 16.48
C ASP A 459 14.82 29.90 17.53
N ALA A 460 13.76 29.23 17.99
CA ALA A 460 13.84 28.07 18.89
C ALA A 460 14.58 26.88 18.24
N LEU A 461 14.25 26.55 16.98
CA LEU A 461 14.92 25.48 16.23
C LEU A 461 16.42 25.75 15.99
N ASN A 462 16.81 27.02 15.83
CA ASN A 462 18.20 27.41 15.64
C ASN A 462 18.99 27.38 16.96
N THR A 463 18.36 27.74 18.07
CA THR A 463 18.97 27.67 19.41
C THR A 463 19.24 26.22 19.81
N ALA A 464 18.29 25.31 19.53
CA ALA A 464 18.45 23.87 19.71
C ALA A 464 19.58 23.25 18.85
N LYS A 465 20.04 23.93 17.78
CA LYS A 465 21.17 23.49 16.93
C LYS A 465 22.56 23.81 17.49
N ASN A 466 22.69 24.82 18.35
CA ASN A 466 23.98 25.30 18.84
C ASN A 466 24.36 24.78 20.25
N GLY A 467 23.52 23.93 20.86
CA GLY A 467 23.69 23.41 22.24
C GLY A 467 24.66 22.23 22.42
N THR A 468 25.54 21.91 21.46
CA THR A 468 26.60 20.91 21.65
C THR A 468 27.85 21.53 22.26
N LYS A 469 27.90 21.59 23.60
CA LYS A 469 29.18 21.64 24.33
C LYS A 469 29.34 20.37 25.15
N THR A 470 30.31 19.56 24.75
CA THR A 470 30.86 18.43 25.51
C THR A 470 31.37 18.89 26.87
N PRO A 471 31.10 18.16 27.97
CA PRO A 471 31.97 18.21 29.14
C PRO A 471 33.13 17.22 28.94
N SER A 472 34.36 17.73 29.03
CA SER A 472 35.59 16.93 29.18
C SER A 472 35.74 16.41 30.62
N PRO A 473 36.51 15.33 30.83
CA PRO A 473 36.63 14.61 32.10
C PRO A 473 37.51 15.38 33.10
N LEU A 474 37.31 15.18 34.41
CA LEU A 474 38.18 15.47 35.58
C LEU A 474 37.27 15.41 36.85
N LYS A 475 37.52 14.76 37.99
CA LYS A 475 38.72 14.21 38.66
C LYS A 475 38.32 13.13 39.67
N GLU A 476 39.25 12.20 39.90
CA GLU A 476 39.27 11.23 41.00
C GLU A 476 39.53 11.88 42.39
N GLU A 477 39.02 11.15 43.40
CA GLU A 477 39.52 10.91 44.78
C GLU A 477 39.50 12.03 45.86
N PRO A 478 39.37 11.67 47.17
CA PRO A 478 39.94 10.47 47.80
C PRO A 478 39.08 9.62 48.76
N GLN A 479 39.49 8.35 48.83
CA GLN A 479 39.20 7.37 49.88
C GLN A 479 39.79 7.77 51.24
N THR A 480 39.22 7.23 52.32
CA THR A 480 39.84 6.63 53.54
C THR A 480 38.80 6.68 54.69
N LYS A 481 38.61 5.72 55.62
CA LYS A 481 39.22 4.41 55.92
C LYS A 481 38.41 3.74 57.06
N GLN A 482 38.37 2.40 57.03
CA GLN A 482 38.56 1.42 58.14
C GLN A 482 37.65 1.49 59.41
N GLU A 483 37.28 0.43 60.12
CA GLU A 483 37.69 -0.99 60.16
C GLU A 483 36.68 -1.81 60.99
N GLN A 484 36.75 -3.14 60.84
CA GLN A 484 36.00 -4.19 61.56
C GLN A 484 36.33 -4.27 63.07
N PRO A 485 35.61 -5.13 63.81
CA PRO A 485 36.30 -6.32 64.32
C PRO A 485 35.60 -7.67 64.06
N ASN A 486 36.45 -8.70 64.18
CA ASN A 486 36.37 -10.10 63.73
C ASN A 486 35.78 -11.05 64.83
N PRO A 487 35.88 -12.40 64.79
CA PRO A 487 34.77 -13.33 65.07
C PRO A 487 35.01 -14.28 66.28
N ASN A 488 34.11 -15.27 66.41
CA ASN A 488 34.14 -16.50 67.24
C ASN A 488 33.41 -16.48 68.59
N SER A 489 32.32 -17.27 68.69
CA SER A 489 32.34 -18.55 69.43
C SER A 489 31.00 -19.31 69.34
N SER A 490 31.10 -20.58 68.89
CA SER A 490 30.37 -21.80 69.31
C SER A 490 28.94 -21.71 69.88
N SER A 491 27.99 -22.45 69.29
CA SER A 491 27.58 -23.81 69.73
C SER A 491 26.10 -24.16 69.42
N SER A 492 25.92 -25.42 69.01
CA SER A 492 24.79 -26.33 69.27
C SER A 492 23.44 -26.21 68.52
N GLN A 493 23.11 -27.34 67.86
CA GLN A 493 21.80 -28.02 67.71
C GLN A 493 20.66 -27.29 66.98
N GLY A 494 19.89 -27.86 66.06
CA GLY A 494 19.74 -29.22 65.54
C GLY A 494 18.39 -29.30 64.79
N GLY A 495 18.33 -30.10 63.71
CA GLY A 495 17.10 -30.55 63.01
C GLY A 495 16.37 -29.49 62.17
N THR A 496 15.88 -29.72 60.95
CA THR A 496 15.70 -30.91 60.13
C THR A 496 15.38 -30.43 58.71
N LYS A 497 16.03 -31.01 57.70
CA LYS A 497 15.60 -31.02 56.29
C LYS A 497 14.47 -32.07 56.14
N PRO A 498 13.64 -32.03 55.09
CA PRO A 498 13.94 -32.83 53.89
C PRO A 498 13.80 -32.01 52.58
N SER A 499 14.76 -32.03 51.64
CA SER A 499 15.05 -33.10 50.63
C SER A 499 14.19 -32.89 49.37
N SER A 500 14.72 -32.30 48.30
CA SER A 500 15.51 -32.92 47.20
C SER A 500 14.64 -33.53 46.08
N LEU A 501 14.73 -32.89 44.90
CA LEU A 501 15.15 -33.44 43.59
C LEU A 501 14.82 -34.92 43.28
N PRO A 502 14.51 -35.24 42.00
CA PRO A 502 15.63 -35.55 41.12
C PRO A 502 15.52 -35.03 39.69
N SER A 503 16.67 -34.54 39.22
CA SER A 503 17.14 -34.69 37.85
C SER A 503 17.42 -36.17 37.54
N GLN A 504 16.94 -36.66 36.40
CA GLN A 504 17.54 -37.77 35.65
C GLN A 504 17.52 -37.36 34.17
N GLY A 505 18.72 -37.33 33.59
CA GLY A 505 18.93 -37.12 32.16
C GLY A 505 18.77 -38.43 31.38
N GLY A 506 18.54 -38.28 30.08
CA GLY A 506 18.55 -39.34 29.10
C GLY A 506 18.46 -38.75 27.71
N ALA A 507 19.62 -38.50 27.10
CA ALA A 507 19.75 -38.13 25.70
C ALA A 507 19.51 -39.36 24.82
N ASN A 508 18.58 -39.27 23.85
CA ASN A 508 18.84 -39.55 22.42
C ASN A 508 17.58 -39.44 21.56
N SER A 509 17.84 -39.05 20.30
CA SER A 509 17.05 -39.26 19.07
C SER A 509 15.64 -38.64 19.00
N SER A 510 15.52 -37.50 18.33
CA SER A 510 15.24 -37.48 16.88
C SER A 510 15.00 -36.04 16.45
N SER A 511 15.76 -35.59 15.45
CA SER A 511 15.37 -34.55 14.52
C SER A 511 14.03 -34.93 13.87
N GLY A 512 12.95 -34.61 14.56
CA GLY A 512 11.59 -34.81 14.10
C GLY A 512 11.15 -33.59 13.31
N ASP A 513 10.90 -33.81 12.03
CA ASP A 513 10.17 -32.96 11.10
C ASP A 513 9.02 -32.20 11.80
N ILE A 514 9.12 -30.85 11.86
CA ILE A 514 8.11 -29.95 12.44
C ILE A 514 7.19 -29.41 11.33
N SER A 515 7.27 -29.93 10.11
CA SER A 515 6.35 -29.54 9.04
C SER A 515 4.91 -29.94 9.43
N GLY A 516 4.03 -28.94 9.54
CA GLY A 516 2.59 -29.14 9.76
C GLY A 516 2.05 -29.00 11.19
N LYS A 517 2.86 -28.68 12.22
CA LYS A 517 2.31 -28.32 13.54
C LYS A 517 1.97 -26.83 13.61
N ASP A 518 0.72 -26.52 13.96
CA ASP A 518 0.29 -25.19 14.32
C ASP A 518 1.01 -24.72 15.61
N ILE A 519 1.97 -23.82 15.43
CA ILE A 519 2.83 -23.27 16.47
C ILE A 519 2.09 -22.37 17.47
N PHE A 520 0.84 -21.98 17.16
CA PHE A 520 -0.01 -21.15 18.02
C PHE A 520 -1.09 -21.97 18.76
N ALA A 521 -1.37 -23.20 18.36
CA ALA A 521 -2.50 -24.00 18.86
C ALA A 521 -2.61 -24.06 20.39
N SER A 522 -1.48 -24.17 21.10
CA SER A 522 -1.43 -24.26 22.57
C SER A 522 -1.46 -22.90 23.29
N GLN A 523 -1.41 -21.80 22.54
CA GLN A 523 -1.28 -20.43 23.05
C GLN A 523 -2.46 -19.54 22.61
N MET A 524 -3.57 -20.12 22.16
CA MET A 524 -4.80 -19.37 21.86
C MET A 524 -5.73 -19.35 23.07
N VAL A 525 -6.28 -18.19 23.39
CA VAL A 525 -7.26 -17.97 24.45
C VAL A 525 -8.63 -17.74 23.82
N PHE A 526 -9.62 -18.53 24.21
CA PHE A 526 -11.01 -18.30 23.81
C PHE A 526 -11.56 -17.06 24.54
N VAL A 527 -12.06 -16.11 23.77
CA VAL A 527 -12.76 -14.92 24.23
C VAL A 527 -14.22 -15.06 23.84
N GLN A 528 -15.07 -15.20 24.85
CA GLN A 528 -16.52 -15.10 24.65
C GLN A 528 -16.86 -13.66 24.30
N GLY A 529 -17.51 -13.46 23.16
CA GLY A 529 -17.96 -12.16 22.69
C GLY A 529 -19.01 -11.53 23.61
N GLY A 530 -19.19 -10.24 23.47
CA GLY A 530 -20.09 -9.45 24.30
C GLY A 530 -20.13 -7.99 23.88
N THR A 531 -20.98 -7.23 24.57
CA THR A 531 -21.12 -5.79 24.35
C THR A 531 -20.33 -5.02 25.40
N PHE A 532 -19.51 -4.07 24.99
CA PHE A 532 -18.74 -3.20 25.87
C PHE A 532 -18.83 -1.74 25.44
N THR A 533 -18.40 -0.84 26.31
CA THR A 533 -18.17 0.55 25.93
C THR A 533 -16.75 0.68 25.38
N MET A 534 -16.64 0.90 24.07
CA MET A 534 -15.39 1.17 23.38
C MET A 534 -15.05 2.66 23.51
N GLY A 535 -13.75 2.97 23.63
CA GLY A 535 -13.24 4.33 23.75
C GLY A 535 -13.10 4.85 25.17
N CYS A 536 -12.55 6.05 25.28
CA CYS A 536 -12.13 6.61 26.55
C CYS A 536 -13.31 7.08 27.40
N THR A 537 -13.35 6.65 28.65
CA THR A 537 -14.34 7.09 29.63
C THR A 537 -13.63 7.82 30.78
N PRO A 538 -14.07 9.04 31.16
CA PRO A 538 -13.42 9.80 32.24
C PRO A 538 -13.25 9.01 33.54
N GLU A 539 -14.18 8.11 33.85
CA GLU A 539 -14.19 7.29 35.05
C GLU A 539 -13.07 6.24 35.08
N ARG A 540 -12.55 5.84 33.92
CA ARG A 540 -11.56 4.76 33.77
C ARG A 540 -10.18 5.25 33.36
N ASP A 541 -10.13 6.27 32.52
CA ASP A 541 -8.91 6.61 31.79
C ASP A 541 -8.35 7.99 32.15
N GLY A 542 -9.18 8.94 32.60
CA GLY A 542 -8.83 10.27 33.13
C GLY A 542 -8.18 11.25 32.14
N ASP A 543 -7.40 10.74 31.19
CA ASP A 543 -6.49 11.47 30.29
C ASP A 543 -6.85 11.22 28.81
N CYS A 544 -8.12 11.41 28.46
CA CYS A 544 -8.66 11.04 27.16
C CYS A 544 -8.22 11.97 26.03
N GLU A 545 -7.58 11.40 25.01
CA GLU A 545 -7.39 12.08 23.72
C GLU A 545 -8.73 12.19 22.96
N ASP A 546 -8.78 13.11 22.01
CA ASP A 546 -10.01 13.36 21.27
C ASP A 546 -10.32 12.30 20.22
N ASP A 547 -9.36 11.50 19.79
CA ASP A 547 -9.55 10.41 18.82
C ASP A 547 -10.02 9.11 19.46
N GLU A 548 -10.04 9.04 20.80
CA GLU A 548 -10.61 7.96 21.59
C GLU A 548 -12.09 8.21 21.96
N LYS A 549 -12.64 9.36 21.54
CA LYS A 549 -14.01 9.82 21.78
C LYS A 549 -14.82 9.83 20.47
N PRO A 550 -16.16 9.65 20.53
CA PRO A 550 -16.95 9.38 21.73
C PRO A 550 -16.83 7.93 22.19
N ALA A 551 -17.00 7.71 23.48
CA ALA A 551 -17.23 6.38 24.00
C ALA A 551 -18.60 5.86 23.50
N HIS A 552 -18.65 4.66 22.93
CA HIS A 552 -19.86 4.10 22.32
C HIS A 552 -19.97 2.59 22.54
N LYS A 553 -21.16 2.02 22.33
CA LYS A 553 -21.41 0.59 22.56
C LYS A 553 -21.01 -0.21 21.33
N VAL A 554 -20.16 -1.21 21.54
CA VAL A 554 -19.74 -2.15 20.50
C VAL A 554 -19.93 -3.58 20.98
N THR A 555 -20.41 -4.44 20.10
CA THR A 555 -20.60 -5.87 20.31
C THR A 555 -19.64 -6.66 19.43
N VAL A 556 -18.80 -7.48 20.03
CA VAL A 556 -17.89 -8.38 19.32
C VAL A 556 -18.36 -9.83 19.41
N SER A 557 -18.16 -10.60 18.34
CA SER A 557 -18.42 -12.04 18.29
C SER A 557 -17.39 -12.82 19.13
N ASN A 558 -17.63 -14.11 19.33
CA ASN A 558 -16.63 -15.01 19.90
C ASN A 558 -15.40 -15.10 19.01
N PHE A 559 -14.21 -15.23 19.60
CA PHE A 559 -12.96 -15.46 18.88
C PHE A 559 -11.90 -16.13 19.75
N TYR A 560 -10.84 -16.61 19.11
CA TYR A 560 -9.61 -17.04 19.79
C TYR A 560 -8.50 -16.03 19.49
N ILE A 561 -7.84 -15.49 20.53
CA ILE A 561 -6.71 -14.56 20.37
C ILE A 561 -5.44 -15.15 20.99
N SER A 562 -4.27 -14.88 20.42
CA SER A 562 -3.02 -15.36 20.98
C SER A 562 -2.77 -14.74 22.35
N LYS A 563 -2.33 -15.59 23.27
CA LYS A 563 -2.05 -15.26 24.68
C LYS A 563 -1.00 -14.15 24.83
N TYR A 564 -0.06 -14.13 23.89
CA TYR A 564 1.07 -13.21 23.81
C TYR A 564 1.10 -12.52 22.43
N GLU A 565 1.89 -11.46 22.34
CA GLU A 565 2.42 -10.93 21.08
C GLU A 565 3.19 -12.04 20.34
N VAL A 566 3.22 -11.98 19.00
CA VAL A 566 4.00 -12.95 18.20
C VAL A 566 5.48 -12.78 18.54
N THR A 567 6.11 -13.88 18.94
CA THR A 567 7.53 -13.87 19.34
C THR A 567 8.48 -13.89 18.14
N GLN A 568 9.71 -13.44 18.34
CA GLN A 568 10.77 -13.55 17.33
C GLN A 568 10.99 -15.00 16.87
N ALA A 569 10.87 -15.98 17.77
CA ALA A 569 10.97 -17.40 17.42
C ALA A 569 9.83 -17.87 16.51
N GLN A 570 8.58 -17.47 16.80
CA GLN A 570 7.42 -17.80 15.97
C GLN A 570 7.52 -17.14 14.60
N TRP A 571 7.92 -15.86 14.57
CA TRP A 571 8.17 -15.15 13.32
C TRP A 571 9.25 -15.86 12.49
N GLN A 572 10.42 -16.13 13.08
CA GLN A 572 11.53 -16.81 12.41
C GLN A 572 11.14 -18.18 11.89
N ALA A 573 10.31 -18.93 12.62
CA ALA A 573 9.85 -20.26 12.19
C ALA A 573 8.97 -20.22 10.94
N ILE A 574 8.16 -19.17 10.77
CA ILE A 574 7.27 -19.01 9.61
C ILE A 574 7.95 -18.27 8.45
N MET A 575 8.75 -17.25 8.76
CA MET A 575 9.30 -16.31 7.77
C MET A 575 10.73 -16.64 7.35
N GLY A 576 11.46 -17.43 8.14
CA GLY A 576 12.85 -17.78 7.87
C GLY A 576 13.86 -16.66 8.14
N SER A 577 13.42 -15.48 8.57
CA SER A 577 14.25 -14.35 8.97
C SER A 577 13.69 -13.68 10.22
N ASN A 578 14.50 -12.87 10.91
CA ASN A 578 14.09 -12.12 12.10
C ASN A 578 14.42 -10.63 11.86
N PRO A 579 13.42 -9.75 11.73
CA PRO A 579 13.62 -8.33 11.44
C PRO A 579 13.93 -7.48 12.69
N SER A 580 13.73 -8.00 13.90
CA SER A 580 13.74 -7.20 15.13
C SER A 580 15.08 -6.55 15.43
N LYS A 581 15.08 -5.27 15.81
CA LYS A 581 16.28 -4.55 16.28
C LYS A 581 16.90 -5.21 17.51
N PHE A 582 16.09 -5.59 18.50
CA PHE A 582 16.55 -6.21 19.75
C PHE A 582 16.75 -7.73 19.56
N LYS A 583 17.95 -8.10 19.10
CA LYS A 583 18.34 -9.50 18.87
C LYS A 583 18.64 -10.27 20.16
N GLY A 584 18.76 -11.59 20.03
CA GLY A 584 19.20 -12.48 21.12
C GLY A 584 18.10 -12.86 22.11
N CYS A 585 16.83 -12.55 21.80
CA CYS A 585 15.69 -12.85 22.64
C CYS A 585 14.57 -13.54 21.84
N PRO A 586 14.63 -14.88 21.65
CA PRO A 586 13.65 -15.59 20.85
C PRO A 586 12.21 -15.48 21.38
N GLN A 587 12.04 -15.24 22.68
CA GLN A 587 10.73 -15.07 23.33
C GLN A 587 10.31 -13.59 23.47
N CYS A 588 11.12 -12.64 22.99
CA CYS A 588 10.67 -11.25 22.87
C CYS A 588 9.68 -11.14 21.71
N PRO A 589 8.79 -10.14 21.71
CA PRO A 589 7.94 -9.87 20.56
C PRO A 589 8.81 -9.60 19.34
N VAL A 590 8.32 -10.04 18.19
CA VAL A 590 8.86 -9.57 16.93
C VAL A 590 8.48 -8.10 16.77
N GLU A 591 9.50 -7.25 16.64
CA GLU A 591 9.36 -5.84 16.29
C GLU A 591 10.08 -5.51 14.97
N SER A 592 9.95 -4.26 14.52
CA SER A 592 10.41 -3.78 13.21
C SER A 592 9.66 -4.44 12.04
N VAL A 593 8.41 -4.84 12.30
CA VAL A 593 7.48 -5.40 11.31
C VAL A 593 6.40 -4.37 10.97
N SER A 594 6.09 -4.26 9.68
CA SER A 594 5.00 -3.43 9.18
C SER A 594 3.69 -4.23 9.13
N TRP A 595 2.57 -3.53 8.97
CA TRP A 595 1.27 -4.17 8.73
C TRP A 595 1.31 -5.08 7.49
N ASP A 596 2.02 -4.64 6.45
CA ASP A 596 2.20 -5.38 5.20
C ASP A 596 3.03 -6.66 5.41
N ASP A 597 4.10 -6.61 6.20
CA ASP A 597 4.92 -7.79 6.52
C ASP A 597 4.10 -8.85 7.27
N ILE A 598 3.19 -8.39 8.12
CA ILE A 598 2.30 -9.27 8.89
C ILE A 598 1.32 -10.00 7.97
N GLN A 599 0.86 -9.38 6.87
CA GLN A 599 -0.02 -10.09 5.92
C GLN A 599 0.72 -11.28 5.28
N GLU A 600 2.00 -11.13 4.94
CA GLU A 600 2.81 -12.24 4.43
C GLU A 600 2.98 -13.34 5.49
N PHE A 601 3.27 -12.95 6.73
CA PHE A 601 3.35 -13.89 7.86
C PHE A 601 2.05 -14.69 8.03
N LEU A 602 0.90 -14.00 8.02
CA LEU A 602 -0.42 -14.63 8.14
C LEU A 602 -0.72 -15.56 6.98
N GLN A 603 -0.37 -15.16 5.75
CA GLN A 603 -0.55 -16.00 4.56
C GLN A 603 0.22 -17.32 4.69
N LYS A 604 1.50 -17.26 5.09
CA LYS A 604 2.33 -18.48 5.28
C LYS A 604 1.81 -19.33 6.43
N LEU A 605 1.46 -18.70 7.56
CA LEU A 605 0.91 -19.40 8.71
C LEU A 605 -0.41 -20.12 8.35
N ASN A 606 -1.29 -19.48 7.59
CA ASN A 606 -2.55 -20.06 7.14
C ASN A 606 -2.33 -21.18 6.12
N ALA A 607 -1.39 -21.01 5.19
CA ALA A 607 -1.02 -22.08 4.25
C ALA A 607 -0.45 -23.31 4.97
N GLN A 608 0.34 -23.12 6.02
CA GLN A 608 0.92 -24.22 6.81
C GLN A 608 -0.10 -24.93 7.71
N THR A 609 -1.06 -24.18 8.28
CA THR A 609 -1.97 -24.71 9.31
C THR A 609 -3.36 -25.06 8.79
N GLY A 610 -3.75 -24.55 7.62
CA GLY A 610 -5.11 -24.65 7.09
C GLY A 610 -6.14 -23.83 7.90
N LYS A 611 -5.69 -22.98 8.82
CA LYS A 611 -6.54 -22.10 9.64
C LYS A 611 -6.66 -20.71 9.01
N ASN A 612 -7.50 -19.88 9.62
CA ASN A 612 -7.70 -18.49 9.22
C ASN A 612 -7.21 -17.53 10.32
N TYR A 613 -5.91 -17.51 10.55
CA TYR A 613 -5.25 -16.49 11.36
C TYR A 613 -5.32 -15.13 10.67
N ARG A 614 -5.61 -14.11 11.47
CA ARG A 614 -5.67 -12.71 11.06
C ARG A 614 -5.22 -11.78 12.18
N LEU A 615 -5.02 -10.51 11.87
CA LEU A 615 -4.94 -9.46 12.88
C LEU A 615 -6.30 -9.28 13.58
N PRO A 616 -6.30 -8.89 14.87
CA PRO A 616 -7.52 -8.49 15.55
C PRO A 616 -8.07 -7.20 14.94
N THR A 617 -9.39 -7.03 14.96
CA THR A 617 -9.94 -5.69 14.76
C THR A 617 -9.62 -4.79 15.95
N GLU A 618 -9.68 -3.48 15.77
CA GLU A 618 -9.48 -2.52 16.85
C GLU A 618 -10.43 -2.80 18.03
N ALA A 619 -11.71 -3.08 17.73
CA ALA A 619 -12.70 -3.40 18.74
C ALA A 619 -12.46 -4.76 19.42
N GLU A 620 -12.03 -5.79 18.68
CA GLU A 620 -11.68 -7.08 19.27
C GLU A 620 -10.48 -6.96 20.20
N TRP A 621 -9.46 -6.20 19.78
CA TRP A 621 -8.27 -5.93 20.58
C TRP A 621 -8.64 -5.21 21.87
N GLU A 622 -9.41 -4.11 21.78
CA GLU A 622 -9.79 -3.32 22.96
C GLU A 622 -10.70 -4.11 23.91
N TYR A 623 -11.67 -4.85 23.39
CA TYR A 623 -12.52 -5.74 24.19
C TYR A 623 -11.69 -6.76 24.96
N ALA A 624 -10.74 -7.41 24.28
CA ALA A 624 -9.84 -8.38 24.90
C ALA A 624 -8.92 -7.72 25.94
N ALA A 625 -8.34 -6.56 25.63
CA ALA A 625 -7.44 -5.82 26.53
C ALA A 625 -8.13 -5.43 27.83
N ARG A 626 -9.39 -4.98 27.73
CA ARG A 626 -10.22 -4.57 28.86
C ARG A 626 -10.68 -5.71 29.77
N GLY A 627 -10.46 -6.97 29.38
CA GLY A 627 -10.87 -8.15 30.15
C GLY A 627 -12.19 -8.79 29.67
N GLY A 628 -12.74 -8.34 28.54
CA GLY A 628 -13.99 -8.85 27.96
C GLY A 628 -15.15 -8.85 28.95
N ASN A 629 -15.94 -9.94 28.99
CA ASN A 629 -17.03 -10.11 29.95
C ASN A 629 -16.56 -10.25 31.42
N LYS A 630 -15.25 -10.35 31.67
CA LYS A 630 -14.65 -10.42 33.02
C LYS A 630 -13.99 -9.10 33.44
N THR A 631 -14.18 -8.03 32.68
CA THR A 631 -13.59 -6.71 32.95
C THR A 631 -13.83 -6.24 34.39
N ASN A 632 -12.76 -5.86 35.11
CA ASN A 632 -12.87 -5.12 36.38
C ASN A 632 -12.81 -3.60 36.20
N GLY A 633 -12.77 -3.11 34.95
CA GLY A 633 -12.78 -1.67 34.66
C GLY A 633 -11.45 -0.97 34.87
N TYR A 634 -10.33 -1.69 34.79
CA TYR A 634 -8.98 -1.12 34.98
C TYR A 634 -8.51 -0.23 33.82
N LYS A 635 -7.72 0.81 34.13
CA LYS A 635 -7.08 1.72 33.17
C LYS A 635 -6.18 0.97 32.19
N TYR A 636 -5.34 0.07 32.72
CA TYR A 636 -4.48 -0.83 31.96
C TYR A 636 -5.05 -2.24 31.97
N ALA A 637 -4.58 -3.08 31.04
CA ALA A 637 -5.07 -4.45 30.93
C ALA A 637 -4.67 -5.28 32.17
N GLY A 638 -5.65 -5.54 33.04
CA GLY A 638 -5.47 -6.33 34.27
C GLY A 638 -5.11 -5.55 35.54
N SER A 639 -4.81 -4.25 35.48
CA SER A 639 -4.53 -3.44 36.68
C SER A 639 -4.62 -1.93 36.44
N ASN A 640 -4.78 -1.15 37.51
CA ASN A 640 -4.52 0.30 37.50
C ASN A 640 -3.04 0.64 37.79
N ASP A 641 -2.27 -0.35 38.24
CA ASP A 641 -0.84 -0.23 38.48
C ASP A 641 -0.08 -0.68 37.24
N ILE A 642 0.48 0.28 36.50
CA ILE A 642 1.15 0.04 35.21
C ILE A 642 2.37 -0.87 35.36
N ASP A 643 3.12 -0.76 36.46
CA ASP A 643 4.35 -1.53 36.67
C ASP A 643 4.07 -3.03 36.72
N ARG A 644 2.86 -3.43 37.12
CA ARG A 644 2.45 -4.83 37.20
C ARG A 644 2.13 -5.44 35.85
N VAL A 645 1.74 -4.64 34.86
CA VAL A 645 1.11 -5.13 33.62
C VAL A 645 1.85 -4.70 32.34
N ALA A 646 2.79 -3.76 32.43
CA ALA A 646 3.42 -3.16 31.25
C ALA A 646 4.94 -3.08 31.35
N TRP A 647 5.60 -3.29 30.20
CA TRP A 647 6.93 -2.75 29.93
C TRP A 647 6.77 -1.40 29.23
N TYR A 648 7.27 -0.33 29.84
CA TYR A 648 7.11 1.05 29.38
C TYR A 648 8.36 1.88 29.74
N GLU A 649 8.39 3.18 29.40
CA GLU A 649 9.62 4.01 29.46
C GLU A 649 10.41 3.88 30.79
N ASP A 650 9.76 3.88 31.95
CA ASP A 650 10.48 3.90 33.24
C ASP A 650 11.05 2.54 33.65
N ASN A 651 10.47 1.43 33.18
CA ASN A 651 10.79 0.09 33.69
C ASN A 651 11.33 -0.88 32.63
N SER A 652 11.40 -0.47 31.36
CA SER A 652 11.82 -1.33 30.25
C SER A 652 13.33 -1.39 30.06
N SER A 653 14.12 -0.51 30.68
CA SER A 653 15.56 -0.42 30.40
C SER A 653 15.87 -0.26 28.89
N ASP A 654 15.04 0.56 28.22
CA ASP A 654 15.16 0.94 26.81
C ASP A 654 15.14 -0.21 25.79
N ARG A 655 14.37 -1.27 26.06
CA ARG A 655 14.27 -2.42 25.15
C ARG A 655 12.97 -3.23 25.30
N THR A 656 12.71 -4.07 24.31
CA THR A 656 11.70 -5.14 24.42
C THR A 656 12.13 -6.23 25.38
N HIS A 657 11.14 -6.86 26.00
CA HIS A 657 11.30 -7.96 26.96
C HIS A 657 10.57 -9.21 26.49
N SER A 658 10.91 -10.36 27.10
CA SER A 658 10.22 -11.60 26.78
C SER A 658 8.74 -11.50 27.13
N VAL A 659 7.89 -12.00 26.24
CA VAL A 659 6.44 -11.98 26.45
C VAL A 659 6.05 -12.74 27.71
N GLY A 660 5.01 -12.27 28.40
CA GLY A 660 4.46 -12.94 29.56
C GLY A 660 5.20 -12.73 30.88
N GLN A 661 6.12 -11.76 30.95
CA GLN A 661 6.84 -11.44 32.20
C GLN A 661 6.06 -10.52 33.14
N LYS A 662 5.07 -9.79 32.63
CA LYS A 662 4.15 -8.97 33.42
C LYS A 662 2.88 -9.76 33.76
N SER A 663 1.99 -9.17 34.57
CA SER A 663 0.75 -9.82 34.99
C SER A 663 -0.24 -9.90 33.83
N LEU A 664 -0.99 -11.00 33.77
CA LEU A 664 -2.10 -11.18 32.83
C LEU A 664 -3.32 -10.32 33.18
N ASN A 665 -4.19 -10.09 32.19
CA ASN A 665 -5.51 -9.53 32.40
C ASN A 665 -6.55 -10.61 32.76
N GLU A 666 -7.80 -10.22 32.99
CA GLU A 666 -8.88 -11.10 33.46
C GLU A 666 -9.23 -12.26 32.52
N LEU A 667 -8.79 -12.20 31.26
CA LEU A 667 -8.95 -13.27 30.27
C LEU A 667 -7.72 -14.20 30.19
N GLY A 668 -6.62 -13.86 30.85
CA GLY A 668 -5.36 -14.61 30.77
C GLY A 668 -4.42 -14.15 29.66
N LEU A 669 -4.64 -12.96 29.10
CA LEU A 669 -3.79 -12.34 28.08
C LEU A 669 -2.69 -11.50 28.73
N TYR A 670 -1.53 -11.48 28.11
CA TYR A 670 -0.36 -10.74 28.58
C TYR A 670 -0.01 -9.60 27.62
N ASP A 671 0.75 -8.64 28.14
CA ASP A 671 1.40 -7.57 27.38
C ASP A 671 0.41 -6.72 26.55
N MET A 672 -0.84 -6.58 27.02
CA MET A 672 -1.87 -5.75 26.37
C MET A 672 -1.76 -4.25 26.76
N SER A 673 -0.66 -3.82 27.38
CA SER A 673 -0.45 -2.44 27.87
C SER A 673 1.02 -2.01 27.86
N GLY A 674 1.86 -2.54 26.97
CA GLY A 674 3.25 -2.13 26.81
C GLY A 674 4.02 -3.14 25.96
N ASN A 675 5.35 -3.17 26.12
CA ASN A 675 6.27 -3.98 25.31
C ASN A 675 6.32 -3.50 23.85
N VAL A 676 5.34 -3.81 22.99
CA VAL A 676 5.26 -3.23 21.64
C VAL A 676 3.85 -2.77 21.29
N TRP A 677 3.78 -1.75 20.44
CA TRP A 677 2.54 -1.36 19.77
C TRP A 677 2.09 -2.51 18.87
N GLU A 678 0.79 -2.79 18.87
CA GLU A 678 0.23 -3.88 18.10
C GLU A 678 -0.61 -3.38 16.93
N TRP A 679 -0.28 -3.86 15.73
CA TRP A 679 -1.08 -3.63 14.54
C TRP A 679 -2.46 -4.30 14.65
N CYS A 680 -3.52 -3.53 14.33
CA CYS A 680 -4.86 -4.07 14.11
C CYS A 680 -5.20 -4.11 12.61
N SER A 681 -6.26 -4.84 12.24
CA SER A 681 -6.70 -4.93 10.84
C SER A 681 -7.25 -3.62 10.28
N ASP A 682 -7.77 -2.75 11.15
CA ASP A 682 -8.62 -1.61 10.79
C ASP A 682 -7.80 -0.49 10.14
N TRP A 683 -8.41 0.16 9.14
CA TRP A 683 -7.96 1.49 8.74
C TRP A 683 -8.24 2.49 9.87
N TYR A 684 -7.33 3.45 10.05
CA TYR A 684 -7.46 4.53 11.00
C TYR A 684 -8.13 5.72 10.32
N ASP A 685 -9.18 6.23 10.95
CA ASP A 685 -9.89 7.43 10.52
C ASP A 685 -9.49 8.62 11.38
N TYR A 686 -8.76 9.57 10.77
CA TYR A 686 -8.32 10.79 11.44
C TYR A 686 -9.44 11.81 11.60
N ASP A 687 -10.44 11.78 10.72
CA ASP A 687 -11.58 12.71 10.73
C ASP A 687 -12.66 12.26 11.72
N LYS A 688 -12.49 11.07 12.32
CA LYS A 688 -13.32 10.47 13.39
C LYS A 688 -14.77 10.23 12.99
N GLU A 689 -15.10 10.34 11.71
CA GLU A 689 -16.45 10.10 11.21
C GLU A 689 -16.84 8.63 11.41
N TYR A 690 -15.96 7.70 11.08
CA TYR A 690 -16.16 6.28 11.33
C TYR A 690 -16.20 5.96 12.80
N TYR A 691 -15.25 6.47 13.60
CA TYR A 691 -15.19 6.14 15.02
C TYR A 691 -16.45 6.62 15.76
N THR A 692 -16.98 7.78 15.39
CA THR A 692 -18.22 8.34 15.92
C THR A 692 -19.46 7.56 15.47
N ASN A 693 -19.46 7.04 14.24
CA ASN A 693 -20.61 6.36 13.62
C ASN A 693 -20.35 4.87 13.39
N SER A 694 -19.50 4.25 14.23
CA SER A 694 -19.02 2.90 13.96
C SER A 694 -20.19 1.91 14.08
N PRO A 695 -20.21 0.82 13.28
CA PRO A 695 -21.23 -0.20 13.42
C PRO A 695 -21.19 -0.84 14.82
N ASP A 696 -22.35 -0.93 15.49
CA ASP A 696 -22.48 -1.52 16.83
C ASP A 696 -22.04 -2.99 16.93
N ARG A 697 -21.89 -3.70 15.81
CA ARG A 697 -21.55 -5.13 15.77
C ARG A 697 -20.35 -5.40 14.87
N ASN A 698 -19.28 -5.94 15.46
CA ASN A 698 -18.04 -6.31 14.80
C ASN A 698 -17.52 -5.22 13.84
N PRO A 699 -17.28 -3.99 14.31
CA PRO A 699 -16.70 -2.94 13.49
C PRO A 699 -15.31 -3.40 13.00
N LYS A 700 -14.99 -3.02 11.77
CA LYS A 700 -13.78 -3.42 11.04
C LYS A 700 -12.96 -2.20 10.57
N GLY A 701 -13.31 -1.02 11.04
CA GLY A 701 -12.79 0.24 10.54
C GLY A 701 -13.44 0.67 9.22
N PRO A 702 -13.05 1.83 8.69
CA PRO A 702 -13.38 2.28 7.34
C PRO A 702 -12.95 1.25 6.29
N ALA A 703 -13.57 1.30 5.11
CA ALA A 703 -13.23 0.39 4.00
C ALA A 703 -11.82 0.68 3.40
N SER A 704 -11.35 1.92 3.51
CA SER A 704 -10.05 2.38 3.03
C SER A 704 -9.49 3.47 3.95
N GLY A 705 -8.18 3.70 3.87
CA GLY A 705 -7.51 4.75 4.65
C GLY A 705 -6.03 4.86 4.31
N THR A 706 -5.35 5.79 4.98
CA THR A 706 -3.90 6.02 4.81
C THR A 706 -3.07 5.36 5.91
N TYR A 707 -3.66 5.20 7.11
CA TYR A 707 -2.99 4.69 8.29
C TYR A 707 -3.76 3.48 8.83
N ARG A 708 -3.07 2.53 9.47
CA ARG A 708 -3.66 1.40 10.20
C ARG A 708 -3.60 1.68 11.70
N VAL A 709 -4.55 1.13 12.44
CA VAL A 709 -4.63 1.28 13.89
C VAL A 709 -3.47 0.55 14.58
N LEU A 710 -2.89 1.20 15.59
CA LEU A 710 -1.97 0.62 16.57
C LEU A 710 -2.59 0.72 17.98
N ARG A 711 -2.46 -0.33 18.79
CA ARG A 711 -2.94 -0.40 20.18
C ARG A 711 -1.88 -0.91 21.15
N GLY A 712 -2.03 -0.62 22.44
CA GLY A 712 -1.26 -1.29 23.51
C GLY A 712 -0.11 -0.52 24.16
N GLY A 713 0.43 0.55 23.57
CA GLY A 713 1.65 1.19 24.09
C GLY A 713 2.91 0.42 23.72
N CYS A 714 4.08 0.89 24.16
CA CYS A 714 5.34 0.16 23.96
C CYS A 714 6.36 0.44 25.07
N TRP A 715 7.48 -0.27 25.03
CA TRP A 715 8.57 -0.17 26.00
C TRP A 715 9.16 1.24 26.17
N TYR A 716 9.00 2.14 25.19
CA TYR A 716 9.61 3.47 25.15
C TYR A 716 8.64 4.61 25.44
N ILE A 717 7.38 4.31 25.81
CA ILE A 717 6.33 5.34 25.85
C ILE A 717 5.85 5.64 27.26
N ASN A 718 5.34 6.86 27.43
CA ASN A 718 4.77 7.31 28.68
C ASN A 718 3.55 6.46 29.11
N PRO A 719 3.38 6.19 30.42
CA PRO A 719 2.25 5.44 30.96
C PRO A 719 0.87 5.87 30.48
N ARG A 720 0.68 7.15 30.16
CA ARG A 720 -0.62 7.65 29.65
C ARG A 720 -1.02 7.01 28.32
N TYR A 721 -0.05 6.53 27.54
CA TYR A 721 -0.25 5.96 26.20
C TYR A 721 -0.36 4.42 26.22
N CYS A 722 -0.15 3.79 27.37
CA CYS A 722 -0.33 2.35 27.59
C CYS A 722 -1.77 1.95 27.93
N ARG A 723 -2.70 2.93 28.01
CA ARG A 723 -4.11 2.70 28.37
C ARG A 723 -4.80 1.80 27.36
N THR A 724 -5.75 0.99 27.83
CA THR A 724 -6.53 0.11 26.94
C THR A 724 -7.35 0.88 25.89
N ALA A 725 -7.78 2.10 26.21
CA ALA A 725 -8.52 2.97 25.30
C ALA A 725 -7.63 3.75 24.32
N TYR A 726 -6.34 3.92 24.63
CA TYR A 726 -5.47 4.73 23.78
C TYR A 726 -5.26 4.05 22.44
N ARG A 727 -5.26 4.87 21.40
CA ARG A 727 -5.07 4.44 20.02
C ARG A 727 -4.01 5.30 19.35
N SER A 728 -3.23 4.66 18.50
CA SER A 728 -2.27 5.33 17.63
C SER A 728 -2.48 4.83 16.20
N SER A 729 -1.71 5.37 15.27
CA SER A 729 -1.76 4.93 13.89
C SER A 729 -0.43 5.16 13.18
N ASN A 730 -0.18 4.35 12.16
CA ASN A 730 0.94 4.53 11.25
C ASN A 730 0.60 3.97 9.86
N THR A 731 1.36 4.35 8.85
CA THR A 731 1.12 3.85 7.48
C THR A 731 1.39 2.34 7.40
N PRO A 732 0.70 1.58 6.52
CA PRO A 732 0.84 0.12 6.46
C PRO A 732 2.27 -0.40 6.30
N GLY A 733 3.13 0.35 5.59
CA GLY A 733 4.53 0.02 5.37
C GLY A 733 5.50 0.51 6.45
N TYR A 734 5.01 1.21 7.47
CA TYR A 734 5.84 1.73 8.55
C TYR A 734 6.45 0.59 9.37
N ARG A 735 7.78 0.59 9.52
CA ARG A 735 8.53 -0.35 10.34
C ARG A 735 9.22 0.40 11.45
N HIS A 736 9.02 -0.01 12.68
CA HIS A 736 9.78 0.53 13.80
C HIS A 736 9.98 -0.49 14.90
N TYR A 737 11.04 -0.31 15.68
CA TYR A 737 11.47 -1.25 16.71
C TYR A 737 10.63 -1.27 17.99
N TYR A 738 9.45 -0.66 17.91
CA TYR A 738 8.40 -0.73 18.92
C TYR A 738 7.07 -1.22 18.34
N CYS A 739 6.99 -1.59 17.05
CA CYS A 739 5.78 -2.10 16.41
C CYS A 739 5.88 -3.61 16.23
N GLY A 740 4.94 -4.35 16.80
CA GLY A 740 4.71 -5.78 16.62
C GLY A 740 3.22 -6.07 16.43
N PHE A 741 2.79 -7.27 16.79
CA PHE A 741 1.40 -7.69 16.64
C PHE A 741 1.09 -8.99 17.40
N ARG A 742 -0.21 -9.30 17.48
CA ARG A 742 -0.72 -10.60 17.91
C ARG A 742 -1.76 -11.12 16.92
N VAL A 743 -2.10 -12.41 17.00
CA VAL A 743 -2.97 -13.07 16.00
C VAL A 743 -4.29 -13.54 16.62
N LEU A 744 -5.32 -13.63 15.79
CA LEU A 744 -6.66 -14.05 16.16
C LEU A 744 -7.20 -15.05 15.12
N VAL A 745 -8.06 -15.98 15.55
CA VAL A 745 -8.82 -16.92 14.69
C VAL A 745 -10.29 -16.88 15.09
N SER A 746 -11.18 -16.70 14.11
CA SER A 746 -12.63 -16.81 14.36
C SER A 746 -13.03 -18.28 14.57
N PRO A 747 -14.03 -18.60 15.43
CA PRO A 747 -14.41 -19.96 15.77
C PRO A 747 -14.97 -20.77 14.61
#